data_AF-A0A7Y4VNC3-F1
#
_entry.id   AF-A0A7Y4VNC3-F1
#
_cell.length_a   1.000
_cell.length_b   1.000
_cell.length_c   1.000
_cell.angle_alpha   90.00
_cell.angle_beta   90.00
_cell.angle_gamma   90.00
#
_symmetry.space_group_name_H-M   'P 1'
#
loop_
_entity.id
_entity.type
_entity.pdbx_description
1 polymer ?
#
loop_
_entity_poly.entity_id
_entity_poly.type
_entity_poly.pdbx_seq_one_letter_code
_entity_poly.pdbx_strand_id
1 'polypeptide(L)'
;MFEGNRHPEAAAQTGSIGSIQDTARRRPRNGVAPGRVRRVVTLTGVLLALTAPARAQHSAAREWNEQLLSAIRRDFARPTVHARNLFHTSVAMWDAWAAYDSVADTYLHHERATAPDIEAARAESISFAMYRILRHRFATSPGVALSYASFDAKMVQFGYNSAFTSTVGNTPAALGNRIAAAVIAYGLADGSNEGLGYANQHYAPINPPLVVALPGNPDILDANRWQPLALSFFIDQNGNIILGGYPPALTPEWGLVKAFALSTDDLTIYNRDNFDYWVYHDPGPPPYWGTATDAEYKSTFEVVVQWSGYLDPTDGVMIDISPAARGNNTLGTNDGAGYPINPSTGLPYAAQVVPAGDYYRVLSEFWADGPSSETPPGHWFTIANYVADHPMVVKKLGGVGPTLGDLEWDVKIYLALAGTVHDAAIACWGAKGWYDYVRPISAIRFLADLGQCTDPLGPSYHPGGINLHPGWIEVVTAESTAPGERHEHLAGDAGANIGKIAIKAWRGPSFVPDPATTTAGVGWILAENWWPYQRPTFVTPPFPGYFSGHSTYSRGAATLMTLFTGDEFFPGGLGEFPALQNQFLVFEDGPSVDVTLEWARYYDASDECSLSRIYGGIHPPADDIPGRFTGAAIAPDSFAKALTYFDGSANCYEDLDGDGHGSTVVVSSEDGDCGGTGESNSYDDCNDGSGTVYPGAAEVAGDGIDQDCNGSDTAVCFVDADDDGFGSTATLLAGDGDCTDTGESSDNTDCNDNDAASHPGAPETINDGVDQNCNGFDTVSCFADNDGDGVGSLFPLFADDGDCTDPGEATSADDCDDSDPANYPGNAESCDGQDNNCNGQSDEVPQCSPLPPVVPTVSQWGLLVLLLLGLTAGTMLFGVAAERGRAGP
;
A
#
# COMPACT_ATOMS: atom_id res chain seq x y z
N MET A 1 30.15 22.22 13.83
CA MET A 1 31.25 21.57 14.57
C MET A 1 30.87 20.11 14.77
N PHE A 2 31.83 19.19 14.72
CA PHE A 2 31.55 17.76 14.87
C PHE A 2 31.31 17.38 16.34
N GLU A 3 30.37 16.45 16.56
CA GLU A 3 30.69 15.16 17.20
C GLU A 3 29.63 14.13 16.78
N GLY A 4 30.08 12.96 16.32
CA GLY A 4 29.21 11.91 15.79
C GLY A 4 29.29 10.65 16.64
N ASN A 5 28.19 9.88 16.71
CA ASN A 5 28.18 8.56 17.34
C ASN A 5 27.08 7.68 16.72
N ARG A 6 27.48 6.81 15.79
CA ARG A 6 26.73 5.60 15.42
C ARG A 6 27.74 4.46 15.28
N HIS A 7 27.57 3.41 16.08
CA HIS A 7 28.36 2.18 15.96
C HIS A 7 27.85 1.33 14.79
N PRO A 8 28.74 0.72 13.99
CA PRO A 8 28.37 -0.38 13.11
C PRO A 8 28.46 -1.73 13.86
N GLU A 9 27.33 -2.40 14.07
CA GLU A 9 27.27 -3.81 14.47
C GLU A 9 26.44 -4.61 13.46
N ALA A 10 27.10 -5.33 12.54
CA ALA A 10 26.60 -6.54 11.85
C ALA A 10 27.57 -7.02 10.75
N ALA A 11 28.74 -7.56 11.12
CA ALA A 11 29.63 -8.22 10.17
C ALA A 11 30.35 -9.44 10.79
N ALA A 12 30.58 -10.47 9.96
CA ALA A 12 31.41 -11.65 10.22
C ALA A 12 31.01 -12.56 11.41
N GLN A 13 30.12 -13.53 11.15
CA GLN A 13 30.28 -14.90 11.66
C GLN A 13 30.13 -15.92 10.53
N THR A 14 31.22 -16.20 9.81
CA THR A 14 31.31 -17.30 8.85
C THR A 14 31.77 -18.58 9.56
N GLY A 15 30.94 -19.61 9.56
CA GLY A 15 31.27 -20.91 10.15
C GLY A 15 32.33 -21.65 9.33
N SER A 16 33.47 -21.96 9.95
CA SER A 16 34.54 -22.71 9.27
C SER A 16 34.19 -24.19 9.11
N ILE A 17 34.21 -24.66 7.86
CA ILE A 17 34.39 -26.08 7.52
C ILE A 17 35.86 -26.26 7.14
N GLY A 18 36.55 -27.20 7.79
CA GLY A 18 38.02 -27.23 7.82
C GLY A 18 38.68 -27.83 6.57
N SER A 19 39.85 -27.29 6.22
CA SER A 19 40.81 -27.95 5.32
C SER A 19 41.85 -28.76 6.10
N ILE A 20 42.59 -29.61 5.39
CA ILE A 20 43.46 -30.65 5.98
C ILE A 20 44.85 -30.10 6.33
N GLN A 21 45.49 -30.74 7.31
CA GLN A 21 46.80 -30.44 7.87
C GLN A 21 47.92 -30.26 6.82
N ASP A 22 48.76 -29.25 7.02
CA ASP A 22 50.21 -29.40 6.84
C ASP A 22 50.98 -28.64 7.95
N THR A 23 52.25 -28.97 8.17
CA THR A 23 52.96 -28.73 9.44
C THR A 23 54.31 -28.03 9.28
N ALA A 24 54.35 -26.71 9.53
CA ALA A 24 55.59 -25.93 9.55
C ALA A 24 55.83 -25.26 10.92
N ARG A 25 56.85 -25.72 11.65
CA ARG A 25 57.23 -25.18 12.98
C ARG A 25 58.07 -23.91 12.87
N ARG A 26 57.71 -22.84 13.58
CA ARG A 26 58.67 -21.88 14.19
C ARG A 26 58.26 -21.52 15.63
N ARG A 27 59.26 -21.15 16.45
CA ARG A 27 59.12 -20.92 17.91
C ARG A 27 58.93 -19.43 18.25
N PRO A 28 58.28 -19.09 19.37
CA PRO A 28 58.07 -17.72 19.81
C PRO A 28 59.31 -17.07 20.45
N ARG A 29 59.26 -15.76 20.65
CA ARG A 29 60.08 -15.01 21.62
C ARG A 29 59.16 -14.26 22.58
N ASN A 30 59.42 -14.36 23.89
CA ASN A 30 58.66 -13.67 24.92
C ASN A 30 59.26 -12.28 25.21
N GLY A 31 58.40 -11.31 25.51
CA GLY A 31 58.70 -10.06 26.22
C GLY A 31 57.66 -9.88 27.34
N VAL A 32 58.02 -9.30 28.48
CA VAL A 32 57.28 -9.52 29.75
C VAL A 32 57.06 -8.24 30.57
N ALA A 33 55.78 -8.00 30.93
CA ALA A 33 55.30 -7.19 32.07
C ALA A 33 55.55 -5.65 32.02
N PRO A 34 54.96 -4.83 32.94
CA PRO A 34 54.05 -5.16 34.05
C PRO A 34 52.68 -4.43 34.06
N GLY A 35 51.76 -4.91 34.91
CA GLY A 35 50.36 -4.46 34.95
C GLY A 35 50.05 -3.24 35.85
N ARG A 36 48.75 -2.94 35.99
CA ARG A 36 48.19 -1.93 36.91
C ARG A 36 47.05 -2.49 37.77
N VAL A 37 46.75 -1.79 38.86
CA VAL A 37 45.93 -2.24 39.99
C VAL A 37 44.43 -2.01 39.76
N ARG A 38 43.59 -3.02 40.04
CA ARG A 38 42.14 -2.82 40.19
C ARG A 38 41.84 -2.09 41.49
N ARG A 39 41.20 -0.91 41.42
CA ARG A 39 40.40 -0.35 42.52
C ARG A 39 38.93 -0.70 42.26
N VAL A 40 38.24 -1.20 43.28
CA VAL A 40 36.78 -1.32 43.26
C VAL A 40 36.20 -0.02 43.78
N VAL A 41 35.26 0.56 43.04
CA VAL A 41 34.41 1.67 43.49
C VAL A 41 32.97 1.21 43.28
N THR A 42 32.24 0.99 44.36
CA THR A 42 30.80 0.74 44.33
C THR A 42 30.08 2.06 44.10
N LEU A 43 29.51 2.26 42.91
CA LEU A 43 28.56 3.33 42.65
C LEU A 43 27.15 2.82 42.94
N THR A 44 26.40 3.54 43.77
CA THR A 44 24.98 3.27 44.01
C THR A 44 24.18 3.72 42.79
N GLY A 45 23.48 2.80 42.13
CA GLY A 45 22.70 3.12 40.93
C GLY A 45 21.44 3.92 41.26
N VAL A 46 21.35 5.14 40.75
CA VAL A 46 20.07 5.85 40.58
C VAL A 46 19.58 5.57 39.17
N LEU A 47 18.40 4.98 39.02
CA LEU A 47 17.74 4.91 37.72
C LEU A 47 17.24 6.30 37.33
N LEU A 48 18.00 7.02 36.50
CA LEU A 48 17.36 7.89 35.54
C LEU A 48 16.86 7.01 34.40
N ALA A 49 15.56 6.98 34.19
CA ALA A 49 14.98 6.45 32.96
C ALA A 49 15.36 7.40 31.80
N LEU A 50 16.45 7.07 31.11
CA LEU A 50 16.75 7.70 29.82
C LEU A 50 15.71 7.21 28.82
N THR A 51 14.66 7.99 28.63
CA THR A 51 13.78 7.89 27.48
C THR A 51 14.60 8.21 26.24
N ALA A 52 15.20 7.18 25.64
CA ALA A 52 15.60 7.27 24.24
C ALA A 52 14.36 7.69 23.43
N PRO A 53 14.48 8.60 22.45
CA PRO A 53 13.37 8.88 21.56
C PRO A 53 12.99 7.56 20.89
N ALA A 54 11.70 7.19 20.98
CA ALA A 54 11.20 6.07 20.21
C ALA A 54 11.47 6.37 18.74
N ARG A 55 12.21 5.48 18.06
CA ARG A 55 12.16 5.45 16.60
C ARG A 55 10.72 5.12 16.24
N ALA A 56 10.12 5.93 15.37
CA ALA A 56 8.89 5.52 14.69
C ALA A 56 9.16 4.15 14.04
N GLN A 57 8.26 3.21 14.28
CA GLN A 57 8.34 1.91 13.63
C GLN A 57 7.90 2.09 12.17
N HIS A 58 8.69 1.56 11.24
CA HIS A 58 8.37 1.60 9.82
C HIS A 58 7.02 0.88 9.58
N SER A 59 6.26 1.32 8.58
CA SER A 59 4.95 0.74 8.28
C SER A 59 5.05 -0.75 7.92
N ALA A 60 3.92 -1.47 8.01
CA ALA A 60 3.87 -2.87 7.58
C ALA A 60 4.28 -3.03 6.10
N ALA A 61 3.84 -2.14 5.22
CA ALA A 61 4.25 -2.12 3.82
C ALA A 61 5.76 -1.90 3.65
N ARG A 62 6.33 -0.90 4.34
CA ARG A 62 7.77 -0.58 4.31
C ARG A 62 8.65 -1.74 4.80
N GLU A 63 8.23 -2.42 5.88
CA GLU A 63 8.92 -3.59 6.46
C GLU A 63 8.84 -4.85 5.56
N TRP A 64 7.72 -5.06 4.86
CA TRP A 64 7.56 -6.14 3.88
C TRP A 64 8.22 -5.83 2.53
N ASN A 65 8.32 -4.56 2.14
CA ASN A 65 9.11 -4.14 0.99
C ASN A 65 10.60 -4.46 1.18
N GLU A 66 11.18 -4.25 2.38
CA GLU A 66 12.54 -4.73 2.65
C GLU A 66 12.65 -6.26 2.65
N GLN A 67 11.61 -7.02 3.03
CA GLN A 67 11.64 -8.47 2.89
C GLN A 67 11.68 -8.89 1.41
N LEU A 68 10.92 -8.21 0.54
CA LEU A 68 10.95 -8.41 -0.91
C LEU A 68 12.31 -8.04 -1.50
N LEU A 69 12.82 -6.82 -1.26
CA LEU A 69 14.12 -6.37 -1.76
C LEU A 69 15.23 -7.31 -1.26
N SER A 70 15.23 -7.69 0.02
CA SER A 70 16.16 -8.67 0.58
C SER A 70 16.02 -10.08 0.01
N ALA A 71 14.88 -10.44 -0.60
CA ALA A 71 14.71 -11.68 -1.33
C ALA A 71 15.21 -11.57 -2.78
N ILE A 72 14.96 -10.45 -3.47
CA ILE A 72 15.50 -10.17 -4.82
C ILE A 72 17.04 -10.20 -4.79
N ARG A 73 17.65 -9.54 -3.80
CA ARG A 73 19.11 -9.53 -3.53
C ARG A 73 19.75 -10.92 -3.30
N ARG A 74 18.93 -11.98 -3.17
CA ARG A 74 19.35 -13.38 -2.97
C ARG A 74 18.81 -14.32 -4.06
N ASP A 75 18.17 -13.77 -5.09
CA ASP A 75 17.60 -14.52 -6.21
C ASP A 75 18.43 -14.33 -7.49
N PHE A 76 18.09 -15.07 -8.55
CA PHE A 76 18.68 -14.86 -9.87
C PHE A 76 18.38 -13.45 -10.41
N ALA A 77 19.36 -12.82 -11.07
CA ALA A 77 19.21 -11.48 -11.64
C ALA A 77 18.23 -11.46 -12.84
N ARG A 78 16.94 -11.22 -12.57
CA ARG A 78 15.83 -11.30 -13.53
C ARG A 78 14.97 -10.03 -13.50
N PRO A 79 15.42 -8.89 -14.09
CA PRO A 79 14.81 -7.58 -13.88
C PRO A 79 13.32 -7.51 -14.27
N THR A 80 12.91 -8.18 -15.35
CA THR A 80 11.50 -8.32 -15.77
C THR A 80 10.63 -9.02 -14.74
N VAL A 81 11.11 -10.17 -14.24
CA VAL A 81 10.44 -10.94 -13.18
C VAL A 81 10.40 -10.14 -11.87
N HIS A 82 11.42 -9.32 -11.58
CA HIS A 82 11.48 -8.52 -10.35
C HIS A 82 10.64 -7.24 -10.39
N ALA A 83 10.56 -6.53 -11.52
CA ALA A 83 9.60 -5.44 -11.72
C ALA A 83 8.16 -5.94 -11.51
N ARG A 84 7.82 -7.08 -12.12
CA ARG A 84 6.54 -7.77 -11.93
C ARG A 84 6.31 -8.25 -10.49
N ASN A 85 7.33 -8.77 -9.81
CA ASN A 85 7.21 -9.15 -8.41
C ASN A 85 6.90 -7.94 -7.52
N LEU A 86 7.58 -6.81 -7.74
CA LEU A 86 7.30 -5.53 -7.07
C LEU A 86 5.84 -5.12 -7.32
N PHE A 87 5.36 -5.16 -8.57
CA PHE A 87 3.98 -4.81 -8.92
C PHE A 87 2.95 -5.72 -8.25
N HIS A 88 3.10 -7.03 -8.35
CA HIS A 88 2.18 -7.97 -7.73
C HIS A 88 2.16 -7.87 -6.19
N THR A 89 3.28 -7.51 -5.56
CA THR A 89 3.28 -7.21 -4.11
C THR A 89 2.67 -5.86 -3.77
N SER A 90 2.87 -4.83 -4.59
CA SER A 90 2.28 -3.51 -4.35
C SER A 90 0.77 -3.54 -4.50
N VAL A 91 0.25 -4.23 -5.52
CA VAL A 91 -1.18 -4.57 -5.65
C VAL A 91 -1.68 -5.29 -4.39
N ALA A 92 -0.97 -6.30 -3.90
CA ALA A 92 -1.40 -7.03 -2.71
C ALA A 92 -1.39 -6.19 -1.42
N MET A 93 -0.47 -5.22 -1.31
CA MET A 93 -0.44 -4.28 -0.18
C MET A 93 -1.50 -3.18 -0.32
N TRP A 94 -1.80 -2.78 -1.55
CA TRP A 94 -2.82 -1.80 -1.89
C TRP A 94 -4.23 -2.35 -1.63
N ASP A 95 -4.57 -3.53 -2.18
CA ASP A 95 -5.87 -4.17 -1.97
C ASP A 95 -6.13 -4.43 -0.47
N ALA A 96 -5.09 -4.82 0.28
CA ALA A 96 -5.15 -5.01 1.72
C ALA A 96 -5.30 -3.71 2.55
N TRP A 97 -5.05 -2.55 1.93
CA TRP A 97 -5.23 -1.23 2.52
C TRP A 97 -6.59 -0.61 2.13
N ALA A 98 -6.93 -0.65 0.85
CA ALA A 98 -8.15 -0.13 0.24
C ALA A 98 -9.41 -0.92 0.65
N ALA A 99 -9.30 -2.21 0.97
CA ALA A 99 -10.40 -2.99 1.53
C ALA A 99 -11.00 -2.38 2.82
N TYR A 100 -10.22 -1.61 3.59
CA TYR A 100 -10.64 -0.89 4.80
C TYR A 100 -10.77 0.62 4.58
N ASP A 101 -10.76 1.08 3.34
CA ASP A 101 -10.93 2.48 2.98
C ASP A 101 -12.33 2.72 2.41
N SER A 102 -12.93 3.86 2.73
CA SER A 102 -14.29 4.23 2.30
C SER A 102 -14.33 5.07 1.02
N VAL A 103 -13.18 5.28 0.37
CA VAL A 103 -13.07 5.97 -0.92
C VAL A 103 -12.28 5.11 -1.90
N ALA A 104 -11.08 4.71 -1.53
CA ALA A 104 -10.12 4.12 -2.46
C ALA A 104 -10.56 2.79 -3.08
N ASP A 105 -10.22 2.56 -4.34
CA ASP A 105 -10.56 1.36 -5.12
C ASP A 105 -9.53 0.25 -4.98
N THR A 106 -10.01 -1.00 -4.96
CA THR A 106 -9.18 -2.22 -5.05
C THR A 106 -8.80 -2.52 -6.50
N TYR A 107 -7.60 -3.05 -6.73
CA TYR A 107 -7.05 -3.31 -8.07
C TYR A 107 -7.36 -4.73 -8.60
N LEU A 108 -7.27 -5.78 -7.76
CA LEU A 108 -7.44 -7.18 -8.21
C LEU A 108 -8.31 -8.03 -7.29
N HIS A 109 -8.23 -7.82 -5.97
CA HIS A 109 -9.08 -8.51 -5.00
C HIS A 109 -10.15 -7.56 -4.48
N HIS A 110 -11.30 -7.54 -5.15
CA HIS A 110 -12.41 -6.65 -4.83
C HIS A 110 -13.20 -7.18 -3.62
N GLU A 111 -12.88 -6.66 -2.44
CA GLU A 111 -13.57 -6.97 -1.18
C GLU A 111 -13.49 -5.76 -0.24
N ARG A 112 -14.63 -5.38 0.35
CA ARG A 112 -14.70 -4.37 1.42
C ARG A 112 -14.74 -5.07 2.79
N ALA A 113 -14.09 -4.48 3.80
CA ALA A 113 -13.95 -5.06 5.14
C ALA A 113 -13.92 -3.96 6.22
N THR A 114 -14.50 -4.26 7.37
CA THR A 114 -14.50 -3.36 8.55
C THR A 114 -13.69 -3.96 9.70
N ALA A 115 -13.15 -3.11 10.57
CA ALA A 115 -12.40 -3.52 11.75
C ALA A 115 -12.46 -2.44 12.86
N PRO A 116 -12.50 -2.81 14.15
CA PRO A 116 -12.40 -1.85 15.26
C PRO A 116 -11.04 -1.12 15.37
N ASP A 117 -10.00 -1.70 14.77
CA ASP A 117 -8.68 -1.08 14.59
C ASP A 117 -8.26 -1.31 13.13
N ILE A 118 -8.54 -0.30 12.30
CA ILE A 118 -8.30 -0.34 10.85
C ILE A 118 -6.80 -0.47 10.54
N GLU A 119 -5.92 0.22 11.26
CA GLU A 119 -4.48 0.19 10.95
C GLU A 119 -3.84 -1.13 11.39
N ALA A 120 -4.27 -1.74 12.50
CA ALA A 120 -3.87 -3.10 12.86
C ALA A 120 -4.41 -4.14 11.86
N ALA A 121 -5.63 -3.98 11.38
CA ALA A 121 -6.24 -4.85 10.38
C ALA A 121 -5.52 -4.76 9.01
N ARG A 122 -5.26 -3.54 8.53
CA ARG A 122 -4.43 -3.30 7.33
C ARG A 122 -3.05 -3.94 7.48
N ALA A 123 -2.38 -3.76 8.62
CA ALA A 123 -1.07 -4.36 8.89
C ALA A 123 -1.08 -5.91 8.91
N GLU A 124 -2.12 -6.55 9.46
CA GLU A 124 -2.27 -8.00 9.44
C GLU A 124 -2.60 -8.52 8.03
N SER A 125 -3.56 -7.92 7.33
CA SER A 125 -3.93 -8.27 5.95
C SER A 125 -2.75 -8.18 5.00
N ILE A 126 -2.01 -7.07 5.05
CA ILE A 126 -0.74 -6.88 4.31
C ILE A 126 0.25 -8.00 4.64
N SER A 127 0.41 -8.33 5.91
CA SER A 127 1.41 -9.32 6.34
C SER A 127 1.09 -10.74 5.90
N PHE A 128 -0.18 -11.15 5.97
CA PHE A 128 -0.60 -12.44 5.44
C PHE A 128 -0.52 -12.48 3.91
N ALA A 129 -0.91 -11.41 3.21
CA ALA A 129 -0.80 -11.34 1.76
C ALA A 129 0.67 -11.46 1.30
N MET A 130 1.55 -10.61 1.83
CA MET A 130 2.97 -10.57 1.49
C MET A 130 3.69 -11.88 1.82
N TYR A 131 3.47 -12.46 3.00
CA TYR A 131 4.11 -13.73 3.37
C TYR A 131 3.76 -14.86 2.40
N ARG A 132 2.50 -14.97 1.96
CA ARG A 132 2.05 -16.01 1.02
C ARG A 132 2.64 -15.79 -0.38
N ILE A 133 2.55 -14.56 -0.90
CA ILE A 133 3.08 -14.21 -2.23
C ILE A 133 4.59 -14.41 -2.26
N LEU A 134 5.34 -13.89 -1.28
CA LEU A 134 6.81 -13.99 -1.26
C LEU A 134 7.27 -15.45 -1.13
N ARG A 135 6.58 -16.31 -0.36
CA ARG A 135 6.91 -17.74 -0.35
C ARG A 135 6.61 -18.43 -1.67
N HIS A 136 5.56 -18.03 -2.39
CA HIS A 136 5.27 -18.54 -3.74
C HIS A 136 6.33 -18.08 -4.76
N ARG A 137 6.58 -16.77 -4.90
CA ARG A 137 7.50 -16.21 -5.91
C ARG A 137 8.95 -16.69 -5.76
N PHE A 138 9.45 -16.82 -4.52
CA PHE A 138 10.84 -17.19 -4.24
C PHE A 138 11.05 -18.70 -3.97
N ALA A 139 10.04 -19.55 -4.22
CA ALA A 139 10.12 -21.00 -3.96
C ALA A 139 11.25 -21.73 -4.72
N THR A 140 11.66 -21.21 -5.89
CA THR A 140 12.75 -21.75 -6.72
C THR A 140 14.05 -20.93 -6.62
N SER A 141 14.11 -19.99 -5.68
CA SER A 141 15.24 -19.06 -5.54
C SER A 141 16.49 -19.73 -4.94
N PRO A 142 17.71 -19.41 -5.39
CA PRO A 142 18.95 -19.82 -4.72
C PRO A 142 18.99 -19.44 -3.23
N GLY A 143 18.45 -18.27 -2.89
CA GLY A 143 18.37 -17.74 -1.53
C GLY A 143 17.21 -18.26 -0.67
N VAL A 144 16.36 -19.17 -1.20
CA VAL A 144 15.04 -19.53 -0.62
C VAL A 144 15.08 -19.79 0.89
N ALA A 145 16.08 -20.52 1.39
CA ALA A 145 16.19 -20.86 2.81
C ALA A 145 16.41 -19.64 3.73
N LEU A 146 17.17 -18.64 3.28
CA LEU A 146 17.41 -17.41 4.03
C LEU A 146 16.22 -16.46 3.93
N SER A 147 15.63 -16.32 2.74
CA SER A 147 14.44 -15.49 2.53
C SER A 147 13.24 -16.01 3.33
N TYR A 148 12.99 -17.33 3.30
CA TYR A 148 11.96 -17.98 4.11
C TYR A 148 12.16 -17.74 5.60
N ALA A 149 13.38 -17.90 6.13
CA ALA A 149 13.67 -17.63 7.54
C ALA A 149 13.44 -16.15 7.90
N SER A 150 13.69 -15.22 6.98
CA SER A 150 13.39 -13.79 7.13
C SER A 150 11.88 -13.53 7.21
N PHE A 151 11.08 -14.15 6.33
CA PHE A 151 9.62 -14.00 6.31
C PHE A 151 8.96 -14.64 7.54
N ASP A 152 9.45 -15.81 7.96
CA ASP A 152 9.02 -16.49 9.19
C ASP A 152 9.34 -15.63 10.43
N ALA A 153 10.52 -15.01 10.48
CA ALA A 153 10.90 -14.07 11.55
C ALA A 153 10.06 -12.78 11.53
N LYS A 154 9.69 -12.24 10.36
CA LYS A 154 8.85 -11.03 10.23
C LYS A 154 7.44 -11.28 10.77
N MET A 155 6.82 -12.42 10.45
CA MET A 155 5.52 -12.80 11.03
C MET A 155 5.59 -12.91 12.56
N VAL A 156 6.66 -13.51 13.10
CA VAL A 156 6.87 -13.60 14.56
C VAL A 156 7.13 -12.22 15.19
N GLN A 157 7.84 -11.31 14.52
CA GLN A 157 8.06 -9.93 14.99
C GLN A 157 6.74 -9.16 15.15
N PHE A 158 5.78 -9.35 14.24
CA PHE A 158 4.46 -8.74 14.32
C PHE A 158 3.44 -9.56 15.13
N GLY A 159 3.83 -10.71 15.68
CA GLY A 159 2.97 -11.57 16.51
C GLY A 159 1.99 -12.47 15.74
N TYR A 160 2.04 -12.48 14.40
CA TYR A 160 1.09 -13.19 13.54
C TYR A 160 1.40 -14.69 13.41
N ASN A 161 0.36 -15.52 13.51
CA ASN A 161 0.48 -16.97 13.32
C ASN A 161 0.53 -17.33 11.83
N SER A 162 1.75 -17.44 11.27
CA SER A 162 1.95 -17.71 9.85
C SER A 162 1.38 -19.05 9.34
N ALA A 163 1.02 -19.97 10.25
CA ALA A 163 0.33 -21.22 9.94
C ALA A 163 -1.19 -21.08 9.74
N PHE A 164 -1.79 -19.91 9.98
CA PHE A 164 -3.20 -19.66 9.69
C PHE A 164 -3.45 -19.46 8.18
N THR A 165 -3.87 -20.51 7.48
CA THR A 165 -4.09 -20.51 6.02
C THR A 165 -5.57 -20.46 5.61
N SER A 166 -6.49 -20.05 6.50
CA SER A 166 -7.91 -19.95 6.13
C SER A 166 -8.14 -18.78 5.19
N THR A 167 -8.88 -19.01 4.11
CA THR A 167 -9.50 -17.97 3.27
C THR A 167 -10.97 -17.71 3.65
N VAL A 168 -11.49 -18.40 4.69
CA VAL A 168 -12.88 -18.30 5.16
C VAL A 168 -12.94 -17.47 6.44
N GLY A 169 -13.93 -16.56 6.49
CA GLY A 169 -14.19 -15.66 7.61
C GLY A 169 -13.64 -14.24 7.39
N ASN A 170 -14.11 -13.31 8.23
CA ASN A 170 -13.91 -11.87 8.07
C ASN A 170 -12.67 -11.34 8.84
N THR A 171 -11.74 -12.22 9.23
CA THR A 171 -10.52 -11.79 9.91
C THR A 171 -9.53 -11.18 8.91
N PRO A 172 -8.70 -10.19 9.31
CA PRO A 172 -7.70 -9.60 8.40
C PRO A 172 -6.71 -10.64 7.85
N ALA A 173 -6.26 -11.56 8.71
CA ALA A 173 -5.47 -12.72 8.27
C ALA A 173 -6.14 -13.58 7.17
N ALA A 174 -7.48 -13.65 7.12
CA ALA A 174 -8.21 -14.39 6.09
C ALA A 174 -8.36 -13.57 4.79
N LEU A 175 -8.58 -12.25 4.89
CA LEU A 175 -8.53 -11.32 3.76
C LEU A 175 -7.14 -11.35 3.09
N GLY A 176 -6.06 -11.23 3.86
CA GLY A 176 -4.69 -11.33 3.35
C GLY A 176 -4.41 -12.67 2.65
N ASN A 177 -4.97 -13.79 3.16
CA ASN A 177 -4.90 -15.08 2.49
C ASN A 177 -5.70 -15.11 1.16
N ARG A 178 -6.84 -14.40 1.07
CA ARG A 178 -7.64 -14.28 -0.17
C ARG A 178 -6.93 -13.43 -1.23
N ILE A 179 -6.44 -12.24 -0.86
CA ILE A 179 -5.66 -11.34 -1.74
C ILE A 179 -4.44 -12.08 -2.32
N ALA A 180 -3.70 -12.81 -1.49
CA ALA A 180 -2.59 -13.62 -1.99
C ALA A 180 -3.01 -14.70 -2.99
N ALA A 181 -4.17 -15.35 -2.80
CA ALA A 181 -4.68 -16.34 -3.74
C ALA A 181 -5.05 -15.69 -5.09
N ALA A 182 -5.68 -14.51 -5.07
CA ALA A 182 -5.99 -13.73 -6.27
C ALA A 182 -4.71 -13.33 -7.04
N VAL A 183 -3.73 -12.73 -6.35
CA VAL A 183 -2.44 -12.29 -6.94
C VAL A 183 -1.59 -13.45 -7.47
N ILE A 184 -1.67 -14.63 -6.85
CA ILE A 184 -1.01 -15.84 -7.36
C ILE A 184 -1.76 -16.38 -8.59
N ALA A 185 -3.10 -16.42 -8.57
CA ALA A 185 -3.91 -16.89 -9.70
C ALA A 185 -3.77 -16.00 -10.94
N TYR A 186 -3.85 -14.67 -10.76
CA TYR A 186 -3.59 -13.69 -11.82
C TYR A 186 -2.21 -13.89 -12.43
N GLY A 187 -1.18 -14.03 -11.59
CA GLY A 187 0.20 -14.20 -12.06
C GLY A 187 0.44 -15.48 -12.88
N LEU A 188 -0.36 -16.54 -12.68
CA LEU A 188 -0.29 -17.74 -13.50
C LEU A 188 -0.99 -17.59 -14.87
N ALA A 189 -1.69 -16.48 -15.12
CA ALA A 189 -2.52 -16.21 -16.28
C ALA A 189 -2.31 -14.80 -16.91
N ASP A 190 -1.16 -14.17 -16.64
CA ASP A 190 -0.84 -12.80 -17.03
C ASP A 190 0.06 -12.67 -18.28
N GLY A 191 0.40 -13.79 -18.93
CA GLY A 191 1.32 -13.83 -20.08
C GLY A 191 2.80 -14.10 -19.74
N SER A 192 3.21 -14.04 -18.46
CA SER A 192 4.62 -14.17 -18.05
C SER A 192 5.23 -15.57 -18.17
N ASN A 193 4.40 -16.59 -18.45
CA ASN A 193 4.78 -18.01 -18.45
C ASN A 193 5.43 -18.49 -17.13
N GLU A 194 4.99 -17.94 -15.99
CA GLU A 194 5.46 -18.30 -14.65
C GLU A 194 5.42 -19.81 -14.36
N GLY A 195 4.37 -20.50 -14.79
CA GLY A 195 4.19 -21.94 -14.58
C GLY A 195 5.27 -22.83 -15.23
N LEU A 196 6.01 -22.31 -16.22
CA LEU A 196 7.17 -22.96 -16.83
C LEU A 196 8.50 -22.23 -16.49
N GLY A 197 8.50 -21.40 -15.45
CA GLY A 197 9.69 -20.71 -14.95
C GLY A 197 10.12 -19.50 -15.78
N TYR A 198 9.18 -18.81 -16.43
CA TYR A 198 9.43 -17.64 -17.30
C TYR A 198 10.28 -17.98 -18.54
N ALA A 199 10.18 -19.21 -19.02
CA ALA A 199 10.94 -19.68 -20.19
C ALA A 199 10.35 -19.16 -21.51
N ASN A 200 11.22 -18.73 -22.42
CA ASN A 200 10.88 -18.37 -23.80
C ASN A 200 10.26 -19.58 -24.53
N GLN A 201 9.18 -19.37 -25.28
CA GLN A 201 8.48 -20.41 -26.04
C GLN A 201 8.72 -20.31 -27.56
N HIS A 202 9.13 -19.13 -28.06
CA HIS A 202 9.26 -18.80 -29.48
C HIS A 202 10.62 -18.20 -29.85
N TYR A 203 11.19 -17.38 -28.97
CA TYR A 203 12.47 -16.70 -29.22
C TYR A 203 13.66 -17.66 -29.14
N ALA A 204 14.49 -17.63 -30.17
CA ALA A 204 15.85 -18.17 -30.15
C ALA A 204 16.83 -17.19 -30.83
N PRO A 205 18.05 -17.00 -30.28
CA PRO A 205 19.06 -16.16 -30.90
C PRO A 205 19.58 -16.83 -32.18
N ILE A 206 19.72 -16.06 -33.27
CA ILE A 206 20.22 -16.61 -34.54
C ILE A 206 21.75 -16.70 -34.60
N ASN A 207 22.46 -15.85 -33.85
CA ASN A 207 23.92 -15.86 -33.81
C ASN A 207 24.45 -16.91 -32.82
N PRO A 208 25.49 -17.67 -33.17
CA PRO A 208 26.14 -18.60 -32.25
C PRO A 208 26.86 -17.84 -31.11
N PRO A 209 26.97 -18.42 -29.90
CA PRO A 209 27.56 -17.73 -28.76
C PRO A 209 29.01 -17.28 -29.00
N LEU A 210 29.31 -16.00 -28.73
CA LEU A 210 30.66 -15.46 -28.76
C LEU A 210 31.47 -16.02 -27.60
N VAL A 211 32.50 -16.82 -27.90
CA VAL A 211 33.48 -17.32 -26.91
C VAL A 211 34.43 -16.18 -26.57
N VAL A 212 34.10 -15.40 -25.53
CA VAL A 212 34.74 -14.09 -25.24
C VAL A 212 36.25 -14.18 -24.99
N ALA A 213 36.72 -15.35 -24.53
CA ALA A 213 38.14 -15.66 -24.30
C ALA A 213 38.96 -15.93 -25.56
N LEU A 214 38.33 -16.00 -26.75
CA LEU A 214 39.01 -16.04 -28.04
C LEU A 214 39.03 -14.64 -28.68
N PRO A 215 40.02 -14.32 -29.54
CA PRO A 215 40.02 -13.08 -30.30
C PRO A 215 38.95 -13.08 -31.39
N GLY A 216 38.35 -11.91 -31.62
CA GLY A 216 37.46 -11.62 -32.74
C GLY A 216 36.01 -11.99 -32.48
N ASN A 217 35.23 -12.01 -33.56
CA ASN A 217 33.86 -12.51 -33.64
C ASN A 217 33.56 -13.11 -35.04
N PRO A 218 34.35 -14.09 -35.52
CA PRO A 218 34.29 -14.58 -36.91
C PRO A 218 33.03 -15.41 -37.24
N ASP A 219 32.31 -15.88 -36.22
CA ASP A 219 31.16 -16.78 -36.36
C ASP A 219 29.79 -16.06 -36.33
N ILE A 220 29.76 -14.72 -36.21
CA ILE A 220 28.51 -13.94 -36.23
C ILE A 220 27.84 -14.03 -37.62
N LEU A 221 26.54 -14.30 -37.65
CA LEU A 221 25.76 -14.53 -38.87
C LEU A 221 25.00 -13.27 -39.34
N ASP A 222 24.55 -12.46 -38.38
CA ASP A 222 23.94 -11.15 -38.63
C ASP A 222 24.43 -10.15 -37.56
N ALA A 223 25.14 -9.12 -38.01
CA ALA A 223 25.70 -8.08 -37.15
C ALA A 223 24.64 -7.21 -36.48
N ASN A 224 23.41 -7.16 -37.01
CA ASN A 224 22.33 -6.37 -36.44
C ASN A 224 21.63 -7.08 -35.27
N ARG A 225 21.89 -8.38 -35.08
CA ARG A 225 21.12 -9.25 -34.18
C ARG A 225 21.91 -9.64 -32.94
N TRP A 226 21.21 -9.94 -31.85
CA TRP A 226 21.82 -10.28 -30.58
C TRP A 226 22.62 -11.58 -30.67
N GLN A 227 23.62 -11.68 -29.80
CA GLN A 227 24.54 -12.80 -29.73
C GLN A 227 24.77 -13.16 -28.26
N PRO A 228 24.52 -14.41 -27.84
CA PRO A 228 24.86 -14.87 -26.49
C PRO A 228 26.36 -14.80 -26.25
N LEU A 229 26.80 -14.66 -25.00
CA LEU A 229 28.21 -14.76 -24.64
C LEU A 229 28.49 -16.10 -23.94
N ALA A 230 29.58 -16.76 -24.36
CA ALA A 230 30.08 -17.98 -23.75
C ALA A 230 31.34 -17.68 -22.92
N LEU A 231 31.22 -17.90 -21.61
CA LEU A 231 32.26 -17.69 -20.60
C LEU A 231 32.68 -19.04 -19.99
N SER A 232 33.88 -19.13 -19.42
CA SER A 232 34.35 -20.36 -18.76
C SER A 232 33.50 -20.74 -17.54
N PHE A 233 32.91 -19.75 -16.88
CA PHE A 233 31.84 -19.87 -15.91
C PHE A 233 31.06 -18.54 -15.91
N PHE A 234 29.73 -18.61 -15.85
CA PHE A 234 28.88 -17.43 -15.78
C PHE A 234 28.41 -17.25 -14.34
N ILE A 235 28.45 -16.01 -13.84
CA ILE A 235 27.89 -15.63 -12.54
C ILE A 235 26.99 -14.42 -12.82
N ASP A 236 25.74 -14.45 -12.37
CA ASP A 236 24.81 -13.33 -12.60
C ASP A 236 25.11 -12.11 -11.71
N GLN A 237 24.36 -11.02 -11.89
CA GLN A 237 24.55 -9.77 -11.13
C GLN A 237 24.44 -10.00 -9.62
N ASN A 238 23.72 -11.04 -9.17
CA ASN A 238 23.44 -11.36 -7.77
C ASN A 238 24.38 -12.45 -7.21
N GLY A 239 25.44 -12.81 -7.95
CA GLY A 239 26.45 -13.77 -7.49
C GLY A 239 26.10 -15.25 -7.72
N ASN A 240 25.02 -15.57 -8.43
CA ASN A 240 24.60 -16.96 -8.66
C ASN A 240 25.36 -17.58 -9.84
N ILE A 241 25.96 -18.76 -9.63
CA ILE A 241 26.69 -19.49 -10.69
C ILE A 241 25.68 -20.15 -11.65
N ILE A 242 25.72 -19.77 -12.93
CA ILE A 242 24.94 -20.42 -13.99
C ILE A 242 25.80 -21.48 -14.68
N LEU A 243 25.39 -22.74 -14.55
CA LEU A 243 26.07 -23.89 -15.14
C LEU A 243 25.89 -23.89 -16.67
N GLY A 244 26.98 -24.17 -17.40
CA GLY A 244 27.01 -24.22 -18.87
C GLY A 244 27.77 -23.06 -19.53
N GLY A 245 27.98 -21.95 -18.82
CA GLY A 245 28.84 -20.84 -19.28
C GLY A 245 28.18 -19.85 -20.25
N TYR A 246 27.02 -20.17 -20.82
CA TYR A 246 26.16 -19.26 -21.57
C TYR A 246 24.70 -19.41 -21.10
N PRO A 247 24.09 -18.42 -20.44
CA PRO A 247 22.67 -18.44 -20.08
C PRO A 247 21.77 -18.27 -21.32
N PRO A 248 20.50 -18.72 -21.26
CA PRO A 248 19.49 -18.38 -22.26
C PRO A 248 19.16 -16.88 -22.22
N ALA A 249 18.57 -16.36 -23.30
CA ALA A 249 18.08 -14.99 -23.34
C ALA A 249 16.96 -14.78 -22.30
N LEU A 250 17.07 -13.76 -21.46
CA LEU A 250 16.05 -13.48 -20.43
C LEU A 250 14.83 -12.78 -21.03
N THR A 251 13.72 -13.52 -21.10
CA THR A 251 12.35 -13.08 -21.36
C THR A 251 12.13 -12.14 -22.57
N PRO A 252 12.64 -12.38 -23.79
CA PRO A 252 12.37 -11.49 -24.94
C PRO A 252 10.90 -11.52 -25.43
N GLU A 253 10.03 -12.30 -24.80
CA GLU A 253 8.59 -12.41 -25.10
C GLU A 253 7.74 -11.55 -24.14
N TRP A 254 8.35 -10.79 -23.21
CA TRP A 254 7.67 -10.10 -22.11
C TRP A 254 6.69 -8.98 -22.52
N GLY A 255 6.69 -8.56 -23.79
CA GLY A 255 5.69 -7.62 -24.33
C GLY A 255 4.25 -8.15 -24.26
N LEU A 256 4.06 -9.48 -24.09
CA LEU A 256 2.76 -10.12 -23.89
C LEU A 256 2.29 -10.16 -22.41
N VAL A 257 3.08 -9.64 -21.46
CA VAL A 257 2.66 -9.57 -20.06
C VAL A 257 1.65 -8.45 -19.88
N LYS A 258 0.57 -8.71 -19.13
CA LYS A 258 -0.47 -7.72 -18.81
C LYS A 258 0.16 -6.48 -18.15
N ALA A 259 -0.09 -5.31 -18.75
CA ALA A 259 0.34 -4.01 -18.25
C ALA A 259 -0.57 -3.49 -17.13
N PHE A 260 -0.11 -2.43 -16.46
CA PHE A 260 -0.88 -1.65 -15.47
C PHE A 260 -1.63 -0.48 -16.12
N ALA A 261 -0.97 0.27 -17.00
CA ALA A 261 -1.48 1.50 -17.61
C ALA A 261 -1.18 1.66 -19.13
N LEU A 262 -0.30 0.84 -19.73
CA LEU A 262 0.00 0.92 -21.17
C LEU A 262 -1.25 0.76 -22.07
N SER A 263 -1.57 1.80 -22.86
CA SER A 263 -2.68 1.77 -23.82
C SER A 263 -2.37 0.93 -25.08
N THR A 264 -3.42 0.41 -25.73
CA THR A 264 -3.32 -0.11 -27.10
C THR A 264 -3.02 0.96 -28.15
N ASP A 265 -3.20 2.25 -27.84
CA ASP A 265 -2.85 3.35 -28.75
C ASP A 265 -1.33 3.48 -28.95
N ASP A 266 -0.55 3.11 -27.94
CA ASP A 266 0.92 3.07 -27.97
C ASP A 266 1.48 1.74 -28.49
N LEU A 267 0.63 0.75 -28.78
CA LEU A 267 1.02 -0.60 -29.13
C LEU A 267 1.22 -0.78 -30.63
N THR A 268 2.46 -1.07 -31.04
CA THR A 268 2.76 -1.63 -32.36
C THR A 268 2.99 -3.14 -32.25
N ILE A 269 2.26 -3.94 -33.05
CA ILE A 269 2.40 -5.40 -33.08
C ILE A 269 3.18 -5.81 -34.33
N TYR A 270 4.21 -6.65 -34.15
CA TYR A 270 5.07 -7.16 -35.22
C TYR A 270 5.14 -8.69 -35.23
N ASN A 271 4.94 -9.32 -36.39
CA ASN A 271 5.06 -10.77 -36.52
C ASN A 271 6.47 -11.20 -36.98
N ARG A 272 7.06 -12.18 -36.28
CA ARG A 272 8.20 -12.97 -36.78
C ARG A 272 8.01 -14.44 -36.40
N ASP A 273 8.25 -15.32 -37.37
CA ASP A 273 8.19 -16.78 -37.20
C ASP A 273 6.86 -17.30 -36.60
N ASN A 274 5.74 -16.65 -36.95
CA ASN A 274 4.39 -16.93 -36.44
C ASN A 274 4.26 -16.68 -34.92
N PHE A 275 4.98 -15.67 -34.40
CA PHE A 275 4.78 -15.10 -33.08
C PHE A 275 4.67 -13.57 -33.19
N ASP A 276 3.74 -12.99 -32.43
CA ASP A 276 3.45 -11.56 -32.42
C ASP A 276 4.18 -10.89 -31.24
N TYR A 277 5.21 -10.10 -31.56
CA TYR A 277 5.92 -9.26 -30.61
C TYR A 277 5.13 -7.96 -30.43
N TRP A 278 4.75 -7.69 -29.18
CA TRP A 278 4.04 -6.47 -28.78
C TRP A 278 5.07 -5.43 -28.33
N VAL A 279 5.08 -4.25 -28.96
CA VAL A 279 6.04 -3.17 -28.70
C VAL A 279 5.27 -1.89 -28.37
N TYR A 280 5.27 -1.53 -27.08
CA TYR A 280 4.61 -0.32 -26.58
C TYR A 280 5.56 0.89 -26.62
N HIS A 281 5.01 2.07 -26.93
CA HIS A 281 5.74 3.33 -27.14
C HIS A 281 6.94 3.17 -28.09
N ASP A 282 6.74 2.49 -29.22
CA ASP A 282 7.83 2.10 -30.13
C ASP A 282 8.59 3.32 -30.70
N PRO A 283 9.89 3.50 -30.38
CA PRO A 283 10.71 4.56 -30.96
C PRO A 283 11.10 4.33 -32.42
N GLY A 284 10.78 3.15 -32.98
CA GLY A 284 11.23 2.71 -34.29
C GLY A 284 12.56 1.93 -34.24
N PRO A 285 13.09 1.51 -35.39
CA PRO A 285 14.26 0.63 -35.44
C PRO A 285 15.57 1.34 -35.02
N PRO A 286 16.50 0.62 -34.36
CA PRO A 286 17.86 1.10 -34.15
C PRO A 286 18.62 1.25 -35.49
N PRO A 287 19.76 1.96 -35.48
CA PRO A 287 20.70 1.96 -36.60
C PRO A 287 21.15 0.54 -36.98
N TYR A 288 21.31 0.26 -38.28
CA TYR A 288 21.67 -1.08 -38.76
C TYR A 288 22.86 -1.05 -39.74
N TRP A 289 23.82 -1.94 -39.49
CA TRP A 289 24.98 -2.20 -40.35
C TRP A 289 24.56 -2.62 -41.76
N GLY A 290 25.27 -2.10 -42.76
CA GLY A 290 24.99 -2.39 -44.18
C GLY A 290 23.71 -1.74 -44.73
N THR A 291 23.04 -0.88 -43.97
CA THR A 291 21.82 -0.17 -44.39
C THR A 291 22.05 1.33 -44.58
N ALA A 292 20.99 2.12 -44.73
CA ALA A 292 21.08 3.59 -44.76
C ALA A 292 21.61 4.20 -43.45
N THR A 293 21.46 3.51 -42.32
CA THR A 293 21.92 3.94 -40.98
C THR A 293 23.24 3.30 -40.55
N ASP A 294 24.00 2.71 -41.48
CA ASP A 294 25.31 2.07 -41.24
C ASP A 294 26.34 3.00 -40.54
N ALA A 295 26.33 4.30 -40.88
CA ALA A 295 27.20 5.29 -40.23
C ALA A 295 26.81 5.57 -38.76
N GLU A 296 25.52 5.52 -38.44
CA GLU A 296 24.99 5.68 -37.08
C GLU A 296 25.26 4.42 -36.26
N TYR A 297 25.11 3.23 -36.86
CA TYR A 297 25.49 1.95 -36.25
C TYR A 297 26.98 1.95 -35.86
N LYS A 298 27.88 2.32 -36.78
CA LYS A 298 29.32 2.37 -36.51
C LYS A 298 29.66 3.39 -35.42
N SER A 299 29.22 4.64 -35.58
CA SER A 299 29.54 5.71 -34.62
C SER A 299 28.97 5.48 -33.22
N THR A 300 27.77 4.89 -33.08
CA THR A 300 27.19 4.63 -31.75
C THR A 300 27.97 3.58 -30.95
N PHE A 301 28.58 2.58 -31.62
CA PHE A 301 29.48 1.62 -30.96
C PHE A 301 30.91 2.15 -30.78
N GLU A 302 31.41 2.99 -31.69
CA GLU A 302 32.71 3.67 -31.55
C GLU A 302 32.77 4.61 -30.33
N VAL A 303 31.65 5.26 -29.99
CA VAL A 303 31.53 6.06 -28.75
C VAL A 303 31.75 5.20 -27.50
N VAL A 304 31.30 3.94 -27.48
CA VAL A 304 31.52 3.02 -26.34
C VAL A 304 33.02 2.72 -26.15
N VAL A 305 33.78 2.60 -27.25
CA VAL A 305 35.24 2.43 -27.19
C VAL A 305 35.91 3.66 -26.59
N GLN A 306 35.54 4.87 -27.05
CA GLN A 306 36.06 6.13 -26.52
C GLN A 306 35.77 6.27 -25.02
N TRP A 307 34.55 5.93 -24.59
CA TRP A 307 34.13 6.05 -23.19
C TRP A 307 34.82 5.03 -22.28
N SER A 308 35.08 3.81 -22.76
CA SER A 308 35.91 2.82 -22.07
C SER A 308 37.34 3.33 -21.81
N GLY A 309 37.85 4.24 -22.64
CA GLY A 309 39.18 4.84 -22.49
C GLY A 309 39.24 6.09 -21.59
N TYR A 310 38.13 6.49 -20.94
CA TYR A 310 38.12 7.49 -19.85
C TYR A 310 38.23 6.85 -18.45
N LEU A 311 38.24 5.51 -18.34
CA LEU A 311 38.20 4.76 -17.08
C LEU A 311 39.56 4.69 -16.34
N ASP A 312 40.52 5.57 -16.64
CA ASP A 312 41.83 5.54 -16.00
C ASP A 312 41.88 6.48 -14.77
N PRO A 313 42.06 5.96 -13.55
CA PRO A 313 42.20 6.81 -12.36
C PRO A 313 43.57 7.52 -12.29
N THR A 314 44.51 7.23 -13.21
CA THR A 314 45.91 7.71 -13.17
C THR A 314 46.28 8.69 -14.28
N ASP A 315 45.37 9.04 -15.20
CA ASP A 315 45.65 9.97 -16.30
C ASP A 315 45.81 11.44 -15.86
N GLY A 316 45.39 11.77 -14.64
CA GLY A 316 45.47 13.09 -14.03
C GLY A 316 44.32 14.04 -14.40
N VAL A 317 43.28 13.56 -15.08
CA VAL A 317 42.07 14.33 -15.36
C VAL A 317 41.21 14.42 -14.10
N MET A 318 41.05 15.64 -13.60
CA MET A 318 40.19 15.95 -12.44
C MET A 318 38.91 16.64 -12.92
N ILE A 319 37.77 16.24 -12.39
CA ILE A 319 36.44 16.81 -12.69
C ILE A 319 35.70 17.17 -11.40
N ASP A 320 34.90 18.24 -11.46
CA ASP A 320 33.90 18.52 -10.43
C ASP A 320 32.67 17.67 -10.72
N ILE A 321 32.28 16.82 -9.78
CA ILE A 321 31.14 15.91 -9.89
C ILE A 321 29.92 16.35 -9.08
N SER A 322 30.03 17.45 -8.35
CA SER A 322 28.93 18.00 -7.55
C SER A 322 27.76 18.52 -8.41
N PRO A 323 26.56 18.71 -7.84
CA PRO A 323 25.44 19.32 -8.54
C PRO A 323 25.69 20.77 -8.97
N ALA A 324 26.78 21.41 -8.53
CA ALA A 324 27.21 22.71 -9.05
C ALA A 324 27.70 22.66 -10.51
N ALA A 325 28.10 21.48 -11.00
CA ALA A 325 28.74 21.28 -12.29
C ALA A 325 28.14 20.14 -13.13
N ARG A 326 27.26 19.31 -12.53
CA ARG A 326 26.68 18.10 -13.15
C ARG A 326 25.17 18.03 -12.88
N GLY A 327 24.47 17.21 -13.67
CA GLY A 327 23.00 17.19 -13.71
C GLY A 327 22.41 18.31 -14.57
N ASN A 328 21.08 18.45 -14.53
CA ASN A 328 20.30 19.44 -15.29
C ASN A 328 20.37 19.27 -16.82
N ASN A 329 20.37 18.03 -17.33
CA ASN A 329 20.35 17.76 -18.78
C ASN A 329 18.95 17.97 -19.38
N THR A 330 18.89 18.35 -20.66
CA THR A 330 17.68 18.20 -21.47
C THR A 330 17.37 16.71 -21.68
N LEU A 331 16.10 16.30 -21.61
CA LEU A 331 15.70 14.90 -21.83
C LEU A 331 16.20 14.40 -23.20
N GLY A 332 16.86 13.24 -23.20
CA GLY A 332 17.47 12.65 -24.39
C GLY A 332 18.83 13.24 -24.79
N THR A 333 19.43 14.09 -23.95
CA THR A 333 20.76 14.66 -24.14
C THR A 333 21.64 14.43 -22.91
N ASN A 334 22.87 14.96 -22.93
CA ASN A 334 23.77 15.02 -21.79
C ASN A 334 24.46 16.41 -21.76
N ASP A 335 23.67 17.47 -21.95
CA ASP A 335 24.09 18.87 -22.11
C ASP A 335 24.10 19.68 -20.79
N GLY A 336 23.77 19.05 -19.68
CA GLY A 336 23.56 19.69 -18.39
C GLY A 336 24.82 20.29 -17.77
N ALA A 337 24.63 21.47 -17.16
CA ALA A 337 25.67 22.23 -16.46
C ALA A 337 25.41 22.38 -14.94
N GLY A 338 24.50 21.56 -14.39
CA GLY A 338 24.12 21.58 -12.99
C GLY A 338 23.30 22.80 -12.53
N TYR A 339 23.37 23.05 -11.23
CA TYR A 339 22.58 24.01 -10.46
C TYR A 339 23.50 24.84 -9.55
N PRO A 340 23.59 26.17 -9.68
CA PRO A 340 24.52 26.97 -8.90
C PRO A 340 24.12 27.16 -7.42
N ILE A 341 22.87 26.81 -7.05
CA ILE A 341 22.27 27.01 -5.72
C ILE A 341 21.32 25.84 -5.43
N ASN A 342 21.42 25.27 -4.22
CA ASN A 342 20.48 24.30 -3.68
C ASN A 342 19.15 25.00 -3.29
N PRO A 343 17.98 24.57 -3.80
CA PRO A 343 16.73 25.32 -3.66
C PRO A 343 16.19 25.31 -2.22
N SER A 344 16.40 24.21 -1.47
CA SER A 344 15.87 24.06 -0.11
C SER A 344 16.66 24.83 0.95
N THR A 345 17.94 25.13 0.70
CA THR A 345 18.83 25.83 1.63
C THR A 345 19.17 27.26 1.20
N GLY A 346 19.05 27.58 -0.09
CA GLY A 346 19.46 28.87 -0.66
C GLY A 346 20.98 29.08 -0.72
N LEU A 347 21.78 28.02 -0.50
CA LEU A 347 23.24 28.06 -0.54
C LEU A 347 23.79 27.42 -1.83
N PRO A 348 24.98 27.83 -2.32
CA PRO A 348 25.66 27.09 -3.39
C PRO A 348 26.01 25.66 -2.95
N TYR A 349 25.91 24.70 -3.87
CA TYR A 349 26.49 23.36 -3.68
C TYR A 349 28.01 23.47 -3.54
N ALA A 350 28.62 22.52 -2.83
CA ALA A 350 30.07 22.48 -2.64
C ALA A 350 30.74 21.75 -3.81
N ALA A 351 31.74 22.37 -4.44
CA ALA A 351 32.51 21.76 -5.51
C ALA A 351 33.24 20.48 -5.02
N GLN A 352 33.10 19.39 -5.76
CA GLN A 352 33.57 18.05 -5.39
C GLN A 352 34.51 17.52 -6.48
N VAL A 353 35.81 17.86 -6.37
CA VAL A 353 36.79 17.61 -7.43
C VAL A 353 37.52 16.29 -7.23
N VAL A 354 37.25 15.31 -8.10
CA VAL A 354 37.76 13.92 -8.03
C VAL A 354 38.44 13.49 -9.35
N PRO A 355 39.24 12.41 -9.36
CA PRO A 355 39.76 11.83 -10.60
C PRO A 355 38.60 11.31 -11.47
N ALA A 356 38.63 11.64 -12.77
CA ALA A 356 37.53 11.30 -13.68
C ALA A 356 37.33 9.79 -13.80
N GLY A 357 38.43 9.03 -13.93
CA GLY A 357 38.41 7.56 -13.94
C GLY A 357 37.99 6.91 -12.61
N ASP A 358 37.97 7.63 -11.48
CA ASP A 358 37.31 7.11 -10.26
C ASP A 358 35.80 7.26 -10.36
N TYR A 359 35.31 8.48 -10.64
CA TYR A 359 33.87 8.74 -10.79
C TYR A 359 33.24 7.84 -11.86
N TYR A 360 33.83 7.69 -13.05
CA TYR A 360 33.26 6.86 -14.11
C TYR A 360 33.22 5.36 -13.77
N ARG A 361 34.18 4.85 -12.98
CA ARG A 361 34.18 3.46 -12.49
C ARG A 361 33.13 3.28 -11.37
N VAL A 362 33.08 4.20 -10.40
CA VAL A 362 32.08 4.21 -9.32
C VAL A 362 30.66 4.26 -9.91
N LEU A 363 30.41 5.17 -10.84
CA LEU A 363 29.16 5.31 -11.57
C LEU A 363 28.78 3.99 -12.30
N SER A 364 29.76 3.35 -12.93
CA SER A 364 29.55 2.10 -13.68
C SER A 364 29.20 0.90 -12.80
N GLU A 365 29.76 0.81 -11.59
CA GLU A 365 29.49 -0.29 -10.65
C GLU A 365 28.25 -0.04 -9.77
N PHE A 366 28.01 1.21 -9.34
CA PHE A 366 26.82 1.59 -8.56
C PHE A 366 25.53 1.26 -9.31
N TRP A 367 25.41 1.75 -10.54
CA TRP A 367 24.27 1.46 -11.43
C TRP A 367 24.43 0.17 -12.25
N ALA A 368 25.39 -0.70 -11.91
CA ALA A 368 25.38 -2.09 -12.38
C ALA A 368 24.69 -3.05 -11.41
N ASP A 369 24.29 -2.56 -10.22
CA ASP A 369 23.66 -3.34 -9.15
C ASP A 369 24.41 -4.67 -8.93
N GLY A 370 25.57 -4.60 -8.26
CA GLY A 370 26.48 -5.72 -8.04
C GLY A 370 25.95 -6.87 -7.13
N PRO A 371 26.81 -7.76 -6.61
CA PRO A 371 26.48 -9.10 -6.06
C PRO A 371 25.57 -9.20 -4.81
N SER A 372 24.78 -8.17 -4.52
CA SER A 372 23.74 -8.12 -3.51
C SER A 372 22.58 -7.24 -3.99
N SER A 373 22.05 -7.52 -5.19
CA SER A 373 21.27 -6.56 -5.99
C SER A 373 19.76 -6.83 -6.04
N GLU A 374 19.02 -5.78 -5.73
CA GLU A 374 17.58 -5.62 -5.94
C GLU A 374 17.19 -5.40 -7.41
N THR A 375 18.16 -5.36 -8.34
CA THR A 375 18.05 -5.03 -9.77
C THR A 375 17.52 -3.61 -10.04
N PRO A 376 17.64 -3.05 -11.26
CA PRO A 376 17.29 -1.66 -11.53
C PRO A 376 15.88 -1.22 -11.09
N PRO A 377 14.78 -2.01 -11.26
CA PRO A 377 13.48 -1.61 -10.71
C PRO A 377 13.48 -1.56 -9.17
N GLY A 378 14.18 -2.47 -8.49
CA GLY A 378 14.26 -2.49 -7.03
C GLY A 378 15.18 -1.41 -6.44
N HIS A 379 16.21 -0.97 -7.18
CA HIS A 379 17.04 0.18 -6.81
C HIS A 379 16.17 1.44 -6.67
N TRP A 380 15.19 1.65 -7.57
CA TRP A 380 14.28 2.78 -7.43
C TRP A 380 13.30 2.66 -6.24
N PHE A 381 13.05 1.44 -5.74
CA PHE A 381 12.38 1.27 -4.45
C PHE A 381 13.28 1.65 -3.27
N THR A 382 14.59 1.37 -3.29
CA THR A 382 15.47 1.88 -2.22
C THR A 382 15.64 3.40 -2.26
N ILE A 383 15.57 4.02 -3.44
CA ILE A 383 15.50 5.49 -3.59
C ILE A 383 14.17 6.04 -3.03
N ALA A 384 13.03 5.44 -3.39
CA ALA A 384 11.72 5.84 -2.86
C ALA A 384 11.64 5.67 -1.33
N ASN A 385 12.21 4.58 -0.81
CA ASN A 385 12.35 4.32 0.63
C ASN A 385 13.26 5.35 1.32
N TYR A 386 14.41 5.69 0.72
CA TYR A 386 15.31 6.74 1.23
C TYR A 386 14.60 8.10 1.32
N VAL A 387 13.79 8.45 0.30
CA VAL A 387 12.95 9.66 0.30
C VAL A 387 11.88 9.60 1.38
N ALA A 388 11.15 8.48 1.50
CA ALA A 388 10.08 8.28 2.48
C ALA A 388 10.58 8.26 3.94
N ASP A 389 11.80 7.77 4.17
CA ASP A 389 12.48 7.72 5.47
C ASP A 389 13.19 9.07 5.82
N HIS A 390 13.26 10.05 4.90
CA HIS A 390 14.02 11.29 5.09
C HIS A 390 13.25 12.34 5.92
N PRO A 391 13.83 12.92 7.00
CA PRO A 391 13.11 13.81 7.93
C PRO A 391 12.72 15.18 7.38
N MET A 392 13.03 15.49 6.11
CA MET A 392 12.54 16.68 5.41
C MET A 392 11.46 16.38 4.36
N VAL A 393 11.07 15.12 4.15
CA VAL A 393 9.94 14.80 3.28
C VAL A 393 8.64 15.23 3.96
N VAL A 394 7.75 15.86 3.19
CA VAL A 394 6.39 16.17 3.63
C VAL A 394 5.48 15.21 2.85
N LYS A 395 4.97 14.18 3.52
CA LYS A 395 4.21 13.08 2.88
C LYS A 395 2.85 13.58 2.36
N LYS A 396 2.86 14.14 1.14
CA LYS A 396 1.71 14.73 0.45
C LYS A 396 1.69 14.29 -1.01
N LEU A 397 0.57 13.72 -1.45
CA LEU A 397 0.40 13.29 -2.83
C LEU A 397 0.45 14.50 -3.78
N GLY A 398 1.36 14.49 -4.75
CA GLY A 398 1.62 15.63 -5.63
C GLY A 398 2.10 16.89 -4.91
N GLY A 399 2.61 16.77 -3.67
CA GLY A 399 3.02 17.91 -2.83
C GLY A 399 1.85 18.75 -2.28
N VAL A 400 0.60 18.37 -2.57
CA VAL A 400 -0.62 19.13 -2.25
C VAL A 400 -1.54 18.35 -1.29
N GLY A 401 -2.71 18.90 -0.97
CA GLY A 401 -3.72 18.19 -0.17
C GLY A 401 -3.34 17.94 1.30
N PRO A 402 -3.94 16.94 1.97
CA PRO A 402 -3.62 16.55 3.34
C PRO A 402 -2.26 15.82 3.43
N THR A 403 -1.66 15.81 4.63
CA THR A 403 -0.48 14.96 4.89
C THR A 403 -0.96 13.54 5.16
N LEU A 404 -0.40 12.57 4.45
CA LEU A 404 -0.75 11.15 4.51
C LEU A 404 -0.10 10.47 5.73
N GLY A 405 -0.70 9.36 6.18
CA GLY A 405 -0.06 8.46 7.14
C GLY A 405 1.14 7.71 6.54
N ASP A 406 2.06 7.19 7.36
CA ASP A 406 3.22 6.44 6.87
C ASP A 406 2.80 5.23 6.02
N LEU A 407 1.84 4.42 6.50
CA LEU A 407 1.36 3.24 5.78
C LEU A 407 0.66 3.62 4.45
N GLU A 408 -0.19 4.65 4.47
CA GLU A 408 -0.89 5.15 3.29
C GLU A 408 0.10 5.66 2.22
N TRP A 409 1.08 6.48 2.63
CA TRP A 409 2.14 6.95 1.75
C TRP A 409 2.91 5.79 1.11
N ASP A 410 3.28 4.80 1.92
CA ASP A 410 4.06 3.65 1.46
C ASP A 410 3.24 2.79 0.47
N VAL A 411 1.96 2.48 0.71
CA VAL A 411 1.16 1.71 -0.26
C VAL A 411 0.87 2.50 -1.54
N LYS A 412 0.59 3.81 -1.45
CA LYS A 412 0.32 4.65 -2.62
C LYS A 412 1.57 4.84 -3.49
N ILE A 413 2.74 5.10 -2.88
CA ILE A 413 3.99 5.23 -3.65
C ILE A 413 4.41 3.88 -4.26
N TYR A 414 4.20 2.77 -3.54
CA TYR A 414 4.54 1.45 -4.04
C TYR A 414 3.63 0.98 -5.18
N LEU A 415 2.32 1.26 -5.17
CA LEU A 415 1.44 0.90 -6.30
C LEU A 415 1.88 1.64 -7.56
N ALA A 416 1.98 2.96 -7.49
CA ALA A 416 2.32 3.79 -8.64
C ALA A 416 3.74 3.46 -9.17
N LEU A 417 4.73 3.34 -8.30
CA LEU A 417 6.12 3.04 -8.69
C LEU A 417 6.26 1.64 -9.27
N ALA A 418 5.55 0.66 -8.71
CA ALA A 418 5.61 -0.68 -9.23
C ALA A 418 4.92 -0.80 -10.60
N GLY A 419 3.79 -0.11 -10.80
CA GLY A 419 3.13 0.01 -12.11
C GLY A 419 4.07 0.60 -13.15
N THR A 420 4.68 1.76 -12.85
CA THR A 420 5.66 2.40 -13.75
C THR A 420 6.84 1.50 -14.12
N VAL A 421 7.45 0.79 -13.16
CA VAL A 421 8.59 -0.08 -13.50
C VAL A 421 8.16 -1.40 -14.15
N HIS A 422 6.95 -1.91 -13.88
CA HIS A 422 6.40 -3.10 -14.56
C HIS A 422 6.08 -2.81 -16.03
N ASP A 423 5.46 -1.68 -16.31
CA ASP A 423 5.16 -1.25 -17.68
C ASP A 423 6.44 -0.85 -18.45
N ALA A 424 7.42 -0.24 -17.78
CA ALA A 424 8.76 -0.06 -18.32
C ALA A 424 9.46 -1.40 -18.64
N ALA A 425 9.16 -2.49 -17.92
CA ALA A 425 9.66 -3.83 -18.25
C ALA A 425 9.01 -4.34 -19.54
N ILE A 426 7.68 -4.20 -19.67
CA ILE A 426 6.88 -4.68 -20.80
C ILE A 426 7.29 -3.97 -22.10
N ALA A 427 7.27 -2.63 -22.12
CA ALA A 427 7.65 -1.84 -23.28
C ALA A 427 9.10 -2.12 -23.71
N CYS A 428 10.04 -2.13 -22.75
CA CYS A 428 11.45 -2.34 -23.03
C CYS A 428 11.77 -3.77 -23.51
N TRP A 429 11.17 -4.82 -22.91
CA TRP A 429 11.42 -6.19 -23.35
C TRP A 429 10.62 -6.60 -24.59
N GLY A 430 9.47 -5.97 -24.86
CA GLY A 430 8.79 -6.05 -26.16
C GLY A 430 9.70 -5.56 -27.29
N ALA A 431 10.26 -4.35 -27.14
CA ALA A 431 11.24 -3.79 -28.07
C ALA A 431 12.49 -4.68 -28.22
N LYS A 432 13.05 -5.22 -27.12
CA LYS A 432 14.17 -6.18 -27.16
C LYS A 432 13.83 -7.44 -27.91
N GLY A 433 12.63 -7.98 -27.70
CA GLY A 433 12.14 -9.16 -28.40
C GLY A 433 12.08 -8.94 -29.90
N TRP A 434 11.41 -7.87 -30.31
CA TRP A 434 11.23 -7.54 -31.72
C TRP A 434 12.55 -7.20 -32.40
N TYR A 435 13.22 -6.12 -31.97
CA TYR A 435 14.42 -5.61 -32.63
C TYR A 435 15.63 -6.52 -32.45
N ASP A 436 15.69 -7.27 -31.34
CA ASP A 436 16.69 -8.29 -31.06
C ASP A 436 18.13 -7.79 -31.31
N TYR A 437 18.41 -6.56 -30.90
CA TYR A 437 19.60 -5.82 -31.33
C TYR A 437 20.91 -6.26 -30.65
N VAL A 438 22.01 -6.14 -31.39
CA VAL A 438 23.37 -6.52 -31.02
C VAL A 438 23.90 -5.75 -29.78
N ARG A 439 24.89 -6.34 -29.08
CA ARG A 439 25.61 -5.71 -27.95
C ARG A 439 26.97 -5.15 -28.39
N PRO A 440 27.52 -4.12 -27.70
CA PRO A 440 28.78 -3.48 -28.09
C PRO A 440 29.95 -4.45 -28.29
N ILE A 441 30.14 -5.45 -27.43
CA ILE A 441 31.26 -6.39 -27.55
C ILE A 441 31.22 -7.20 -28.86
N SER A 442 30.04 -7.66 -29.27
CA SER A 442 29.84 -8.37 -30.53
C SER A 442 30.02 -7.46 -31.74
N ALA A 443 29.45 -6.26 -31.69
CA ALA A 443 29.51 -5.27 -32.77
C ALA A 443 30.93 -4.73 -32.99
N ILE A 444 31.64 -4.33 -31.93
CA ILE A 444 33.00 -3.77 -31.99
C ILE A 444 34.00 -4.81 -32.50
N ARG A 445 33.92 -6.05 -32.01
CA ARG A 445 34.79 -7.14 -32.50
C ARG A 445 34.50 -7.49 -33.97
N PHE A 446 33.23 -7.56 -34.37
CA PHE A 446 32.86 -7.76 -35.78
C PHE A 446 33.37 -6.64 -36.71
N LEU A 447 33.14 -5.37 -36.34
CA LEU A 447 33.61 -4.23 -37.12
C LEU A 447 35.14 -4.19 -37.22
N ALA A 448 35.85 -4.62 -36.17
CA ALA A 448 37.31 -4.69 -36.15
C ALA A 448 37.90 -5.87 -36.96
N ASP A 449 37.26 -7.04 -36.93
CA ASP A 449 37.66 -8.22 -37.72
C ASP A 449 37.55 -7.95 -39.24
N LEU A 450 36.62 -7.10 -39.65
CA LEU A 450 36.52 -6.59 -41.01
C LEU A 450 37.66 -5.62 -41.39
N GLY A 451 38.27 -4.94 -40.43
CA GLY A 451 39.27 -3.88 -40.66
C GLY A 451 38.69 -2.46 -40.50
N GLN A 452 39.24 -1.49 -41.23
CA GLN A 452 38.88 -0.07 -41.10
C GLN A 452 38.20 0.52 -42.34
N CYS A 453 37.28 1.48 -42.18
CA CYS A 453 36.54 2.09 -43.28
C CYS A 453 36.88 3.56 -43.58
N THR A 454 37.91 4.14 -42.93
CA THR A 454 38.20 5.59 -43.01
C THR A 454 39.21 5.97 -44.10
N ASP A 455 40.22 5.14 -44.37
CA ASP A 455 41.21 5.36 -45.44
C ASP A 455 41.13 4.24 -46.51
N PRO A 456 40.51 4.52 -47.68
CA PRO A 456 40.44 3.58 -48.82
C PRO A 456 41.78 3.18 -49.44
N LEU A 457 42.89 3.83 -49.09
CA LEU A 457 44.24 3.50 -49.52
C LEU A 457 45.11 2.93 -48.38
N GLY A 458 44.59 2.93 -47.16
CA GLY A 458 45.28 2.49 -45.95
C GLY A 458 45.32 0.96 -45.80
N PRO A 459 46.16 0.46 -44.88
CA PRO A 459 46.15 -0.95 -44.51
C PRO A 459 44.78 -1.39 -44.00
N SER A 460 44.44 -2.66 -44.25
CA SER A 460 43.22 -3.32 -43.78
C SER A 460 41.92 -2.56 -44.06
N TYR A 461 41.84 -1.88 -45.21
CA TYR A 461 40.62 -1.19 -45.61
C TYR A 461 39.48 -2.17 -45.96
N HIS A 462 38.31 -1.96 -45.35
CA HIS A 462 37.05 -2.59 -45.70
C HIS A 462 35.88 -1.62 -45.47
N PRO A 463 34.98 -1.39 -46.44
CA PRO A 463 33.91 -0.40 -46.31
C PRO A 463 32.90 -0.71 -45.20
N GLY A 464 32.76 -1.98 -44.81
CA GLY A 464 31.93 -2.40 -43.67
C GLY A 464 32.62 -2.37 -42.31
N GLY A 465 33.93 -2.04 -42.25
CA GLY A 465 34.72 -2.04 -41.01
C GLY A 465 34.47 -0.84 -40.09
N ILE A 466 35.31 -0.69 -39.06
CA ILE A 466 35.24 0.39 -38.06
C ILE A 466 35.89 1.70 -38.56
N ASN A 467 35.46 2.87 -38.08
CA ASN A 467 36.17 4.11 -38.36
C ASN A 467 37.43 4.25 -37.50
N LEU A 468 38.45 4.91 -38.06
CA LEU A 468 39.65 5.31 -37.33
C LEU A 468 39.41 6.66 -36.64
N HIS A 469 39.67 6.69 -35.33
CA HIS A 469 39.57 7.86 -34.47
C HIS A 469 40.95 8.09 -33.85
N PRO A 470 41.77 9.04 -34.34
CA PRO A 470 43.14 9.24 -33.85
C PRO A 470 43.22 9.39 -32.32
N GLY A 471 44.09 8.63 -31.68
CA GLY A 471 44.19 8.54 -30.21
C GLY A 471 43.21 7.56 -29.53
N TRP A 472 42.27 6.96 -30.26
CA TRP A 472 41.22 6.06 -29.75
C TRP A 472 41.06 4.75 -30.50
N ILE A 473 41.04 4.79 -31.84
CA ILE A 473 40.86 3.63 -32.73
C ILE A 473 41.83 3.80 -33.91
N GLU A 474 42.82 2.93 -34.02
CA GLU A 474 43.94 3.04 -34.97
C GLU A 474 44.31 1.68 -35.57
N VAL A 475 44.98 1.67 -36.73
CA VAL A 475 45.62 0.45 -37.24
C VAL A 475 46.99 0.27 -36.60
N VAL A 476 47.33 -0.95 -36.20
CA VAL A 476 48.69 -1.32 -35.79
C VAL A 476 49.60 -1.28 -37.02
N THR A 477 50.60 -0.41 -37.04
CA THR A 477 51.54 -0.23 -38.16
C THR A 477 52.98 -0.51 -37.75
N ALA A 478 53.86 -0.78 -38.70
CA ALA A 478 55.28 -1.02 -38.43
C ALA A 478 55.95 0.15 -37.67
N GLU A 479 55.53 1.38 -37.97
CA GLU A 479 56.00 2.60 -37.31
C GLU A 479 55.47 2.69 -35.87
N SER A 480 54.16 2.48 -35.67
CA SER A 480 53.56 2.55 -34.33
C SER A 480 53.97 1.37 -33.42
N THR A 481 54.47 0.28 -33.99
CA THR A 481 55.10 -0.83 -33.25
C THR A 481 56.61 -0.67 -33.02
N ALA A 482 57.24 0.43 -33.42
CA ALA A 482 58.67 0.65 -33.23
C ALA A 482 59.04 0.81 -31.73
N PRO A 483 60.30 0.59 -31.33
CA PRO A 483 60.69 0.72 -29.92
C PRO A 483 60.45 2.13 -29.36
N GLY A 484 59.65 2.22 -28.29
CA GLY A 484 59.18 3.46 -27.68
C GLY A 484 57.89 4.05 -28.26
N GLU A 485 57.28 3.42 -29.27
CA GLU A 485 56.01 3.86 -29.87
C GLU A 485 54.79 3.17 -29.25
N ARG A 486 53.62 3.81 -29.40
CA ARG A 486 52.38 3.51 -28.65
C ARG A 486 51.79 2.10 -28.84
N HIS A 487 52.20 1.37 -29.87
CA HIS A 487 51.79 -0.02 -30.15
C HIS A 487 52.94 -1.02 -30.05
N GLU A 488 54.11 -0.68 -29.48
CA GLU A 488 55.27 -1.59 -29.34
C GLU A 488 54.87 -2.95 -28.73
N HIS A 489 54.08 -2.93 -27.65
CA HIS A 489 53.58 -4.13 -26.97
C HIS A 489 52.50 -4.90 -27.74
N LEU A 490 51.92 -4.32 -28.81
CA LEU A 490 50.91 -4.95 -29.64
C LEU A 490 51.47 -5.64 -30.88
N ALA A 491 52.74 -5.45 -31.23
CA ALA A 491 53.35 -5.95 -32.48
C ALA A 491 53.09 -7.46 -32.73
N GLY A 492 53.12 -8.27 -31.67
CA GLY A 492 53.01 -9.72 -31.74
C GLY A 492 54.28 -10.39 -32.29
N ASP A 493 54.33 -11.72 -32.22
CA ASP A 493 55.48 -12.50 -32.71
C ASP A 493 55.75 -12.20 -34.18
N ALA A 494 56.99 -11.76 -34.48
CA ALA A 494 57.43 -11.33 -35.81
C ALA A 494 56.54 -10.25 -36.49
N GLY A 495 55.79 -9.47 -35.73
CA GLY A 495 54.90 -8.42 -36.27
C GLY A 495 53.52 -8.94 -36.71
N ALA A 496 53.09 -10.12 -36.25
CA ALA A 496 51.85 -10.78 -36.69
C ALA A 496 50.54 -9.98 -36.47
N ASN A 497 50.56 -8.91 -35.68
CA ASN A 497 49.39 -8.05 -35.47
C ASN A 497 49.42 -6.75 -36.32
N ILE A 498 50.47 -6.50 -37.11
CA ILE A 498 50.51 -5.35 -38.03
C ILE A 498 49.36 -5.48 -39.05
N GLY A 499 48.54 -4.44 -39.17
CA GLY A 499 47.29 -4.42 -39.92
C GLY A 499 46.04 -4.68 -39.08
N LYS A 500 46.13 -5.14 -37.83
CA LYS A 500 44.95 -5.25 -36.95
C LYS A 500 44.51 -3.88 -36.42
N ILE A 501 43.26 -3.81 -35.97
CA ILE A 501 42.73 -2.63 -35.27
C ILE A 501 43.15 -2.67 -33.79
N ALA A 502 43.79 -1.61 -33.33
CA ALA A 502 44.02 -1.31 -31.93
C ALA A 502 43.05 -0.23 -31.44
N ILE A 503 42.66 -0.32 -30.17
CA ILE A 503 41.78 0.64 -29.49
C ILE A 503 42.37 1.03 -28.15
N LYS A 504 42.16 2.28 -27.74
CA LYS A 504 42.57 2.80 -26.44
C LYS A 504 41.37 2.72 -25.47
N ALA A 505 41.34 1.67 -24.66
CA ALA A 505 40.20 1.31 -23.81
C ALA A 505 40.68 0.75 -22.46
N TRP A 506 39.75 0.46 -21.54
CA TRP A 506 40.05 -0.34 -20.35
C TRP A 506 40.68 -1.68 -20.76
N ARG A 507 41.80 -2.06 -20.14
CA ARG A 507 42.67 -3.14 -20.67
C ARG A 507 42.10 -4.55 -20.49
N GLY A 508 41.02 -4.71 -19.74
CA GLY A 508 40.29 -5.97 -19.58
C GLY A 508 40.74 -6.82 -18.39
N PRO A 509 39.96 -7.87 -18.02
CA PRO A 509 40.18 -8.65 -16.80
C PRO A 509 41.52 -9.39 -16.73
N SER A 510 42.20 -9.61 -17.87
CA SER A 510 43.54 -10.21 -17.92
C SER A 510 44.63 -9.35 -17.26
N PHE A 511 44.37 -8.07 -17.01
CA PHE A 511 45.24 -7.16 -16.26
C PHE A 511 44.83 -7.03 -14.78
N VAL A 512 43.78 -7.74 -14.34
CA VAL A 512 43.27 -7.75 -12.94
C VAL A 512 43.45 -9.14 -12.32
N PRO A 513 44.68 -9.54 -11.94
CA PRO A 513 44.95 -10.84 -11.34
C PRO A 513 44.36 -11.00 -9.93
N ASP A 514 44.15 -9.89 -9.23
CA ASP A 514 43.43 -9.80 -7.95
C ASP A 514 42.67 -8.47 -7.91
N PRO A 515 41.31 -8.48 -7.97
CA PRO A 515 40.52 -7.25 -7.98
C PRO A 515 40.51 -6.51 -6.64
N ALA A 516 41.02 -7.11 -5.55
CA ALA A 516 41.13 -6.45 -4.25
C ALA A 516 42.45 -5.66 -4.09
N THR A 517 43.36 -5.70 -5.09
CA THR A 517 44.69 -5.06 -5.01
C THR A 517 45.24 -4.53 -6.35
N THR A 518 44.50 -4.67 -7.46
CA THR A 518 44.98 -4.31 -8.81
C THR A 518 43.91 -3.60 -9.63
N THR A 519 44.32 -2.63 -10.45
CA THR A 519 43.51 -2.01 -11.52
C THR A 519 44.03 -2.40 -12.91
N ALA A 520 43.14 -2.61 -13.86
CA ALA A 520 43.51 -2.78 -15.26
C ALA A 520 43.96 -1.45 -15.87
N GLY A 521 43.28 -0.34 -15.55
CA GLY A 521 43.51 0.97 -16.18
C GLY A 521 43.27 0.95 -17.70
N VAL A 522 43.66 2.03 -18.38
CA VAL A 522 43.46 2.21 -19.83
C VAL A 522 44.75 2.00 -20.61
N GLY A 523 44.63 1.49 -21.84
CA GLY A 523 45.75 1.42 -22.77
C GLY A 523 45.36 0.92 -24.15
N TRP A 524 46.32 0.92 -25.06
CA TRP A 524 46.13 0.31 -26.37
C TRP A 524 46.06 -1.21 -26.25
N ILE A 525 44.96 -1.79 -26.72
CA ILE A 525 44.73 -3.24 -26.87
C ILE A 525 44.19 -3.54 -28.27
N LEU A 526 44.30 -4.79 -28.74
CA LEU A 526 43.69 -5.19 -30.01
C LEU A 526 42.17 -5.28 -29.84
N ALA A 527 41.40 -4.70 -30.78
CA ALA A 527 39.94 -4.63 -30.70
C ALA A 527 39.26 -6.02 -30.70
N GLU A 528 39.84 -6.98 -31.43
CA GLU A 528 39.50 -8.42 -31.38
C GLU A 528 39.48 -8.99 -29.93
N ASN A 529 40.24 -8.39 -29.01
CA ASN A 529 40.37 -8.82 -27.61
C ASN A 529 39.69 -7.86 -26.62
N TRP A 530 38.81 -6.96 -27.07
CA TRP A 530 38.11 -6.01 -26.18
C TRP A 530 37.16 -6.70 -25.20
N TRP A 531 37.02 -6.11 -24.01
CA TRP A 531 36.02 -6.42 -22.99
C TRP A 531 35.41 -5.11 -22.48
N PRO A 532 34.08 -5.03 -22.26
CA PRO A 532 33.46 -3.93 -21.51
C PRO A 532 33.93 -3.92 -20.04
N TYR A 533 33.79 -2.78 -19.35
CA TYR A 533 34.15 -2.64 -17.94
C TYR A 533 33.16 -3.40 -17.05
N GLN A 534 33.39 -4.69 -16.90
CA GLN A 534 32.53 -5.67 -16.23
C GLN A 534 33.38 -6.82 -15.64
N ARG A 535 32.78 -7.61 -14.74
CA ARG A 535 33.40 -8.85 -14.25
C ARG A 535 33.64 -9.83 -15.41
N PRO A 536 34.75 -10.61 -15.43
CA PRO A 536 34.98 -11.66 -16.43
C PRO A 536 33.91 -12.78 -16.43
N THR A 537 33.07 -12.83 -15.40
CA THR A 537 31.98 -13.79 -15.21
C THR A 537 30.61 -13.27 -15.64
N PHE A 538 30.48 -11.97 -15.92
CA PHE A 538 29.24 -11.29 -16.29
C PHE A 538 29.54 -10.17 -17.30
N VAL A 539 29.90 -10.54 -18.53
CA VAL A 539 30.47 -9.58 -19.49
C VAL A 539 29.42 -8.66 -20.11
N THR A 540 28.20 -9.15 -20.36
CA THR A 540 27.01 -8.33 -20.67
C THR A 540 25.78 -9.03 -20.12
N PRO A 541 24.71 -8.30 -19.75
CA PRO A 541 23.43 -8.92 -19.41
C PRO A 541 22.90 -9.81 -20.56
N PRO A 542 22.33 -11.00 -20.27
CA PRO A 542 21.98 -11.99 -21.28
C PRO A 542 20.62 -11.71 -21.95
N PHE A 543 20.54 -10.55 -22.62
CA PHE A 543 19.38 -10.13 -23.42
C PHE A 543 19.77 -9.01 -24.41
N PRO A 544 18.97 -8.80 -25.49
CA PRO A 544 19.24 -7.80 -26.52
C PRO A 544 19.52 -6.37 -26.02
N GLY A 545 20.24 -5.60 -26.84
CA GLY A 545 20.65 -4.22 -26.55
C GLY A 545 19.48 -3.25 -26.53
N TYR A 546 18.85 -3.06 -27.68
CA TYR A 546 17.87 -2.00 -27.91
C TYR A 546 16.55 -2.22 -27.15
N PHE A 547 16.00 -1.25 -26.41
CA PHE A 547 16.66 -0.08 -25.80
C PHE A 547 17.05 -0.36 -24.33
N SER A 548 17.76 0.56 -23.68
CA SER A 548 18.34 0.37 -22.35
C SER A 548 17.26 0.27 -21.27
N GLY A 549 17.11 -0.91 -20.68
CA GLY A 549 16.18 -1.13 -19.57
C GLY A 549 16.52 -0.29 -18.35
N HIS A 550 17.81 -0.10 -18.03
CA HIS A 550 18.23 0.77 -16.93
C HIS A 550 17.78 2.23 -17.16
N SER A 551 17.91 2.73 -18.40
CA SER A 551 17.46 4.08 -18.78
C SER A 551 15.93 4.20 -18.69
N THR A 552 15.20 3.17 -19.11
CA THR A 552 13.72 3.14 -19.09
C THR A 552 13.16 3.07 -17.67
N TYR A 553 13.59 2.07 -16.87
CA TYR A 553 13.21 1.96 -15.45
C TYR A 553 13.52 3.25 -14.69
N SER A 554 14.73 3.80 -14.87
CA SER A 554 15.18 4.95 -14.08
C SER A 554 14.51 6.25 -14.49
N ARG A 555 14.27 6.49 -15.78
CA ARG A 555 13.56 7.71 -16.19
C ARG A 555 12.08 7.64 -15.84
N GLY A 556 11.44 6.48 -15.95
CA GLY A 556 10.08 6.27 -15.46
C GLY A 556 9.98 6.53 -13.96
N ALA A 557 10.81 5.85 -13.15
CA ALA A 557 10.84 6.05 -11.72
C ALA A 557 11.16 7.50 -11.30
N ALA A 558 12.11 8.18 -11.96
CA ALA A 558 12.42 9.58 -11.66
C ALA A 558 11.27 10.55 -12.01
N THR A 559 10.60 10.34 -13.15
CA THR A 559 9.41 11.11 -13.52
C THR A 559 8.29 10.88 -12.52
N LEU A 560 8.05 9.63 -12.12
CA LEU A 560 7.03 9.33 -11.11
C LEU A 560 7.38 9.92 -9.74
N MET A 561 8.62 9.79 -9.25
CA MET A 561 9.03 10.38 -7.97
C MET A 561 8.78 11.90 -7.97
N THR A 562 9.00 12.57 -9.11
CA THR A 562 8.67 13.98 -9.31
C THR A 562 7.16 14.24 -9.22
N LEU A 563 6.33 13.47 -9.94
CA LEU A 563 4.87 13.59 -9.92
C LEU A 563 4.24 13.27 -8.55
N PHE A 564 4.72 12.22 -7.89
CA PHE A 564 4.17 11.71 -6.63
C PHE A 564 4.51 12.59 -5.43
N THR A 565 5.75 13.09 -5.36
CA THR A 565 6.18 13.97 -4.25
C THR A 565 5.81 15.44 -4.47
N GLY A 566 5.55 15.85 -5.72
CA GLY A 566 5.31 17.25 -6.09
C GLY A 566 6.57 18.12 -6.13
N ASP A 567 7.76 17.53 -5.93
CA ASP A 567 9.06 18.17 -6.03
C ASP A 567 9.94 17.38 -7.00
N GLU A 568 10.70 18.07 -7.85
CA GLU A 568 11.67 17.45 -8.76
C GLU A 568 13.02 17.17 -8.07
N PHE A 569 13.25 17.80 -6.91
CA PHE A 569 14.46 17.67 -6.11
C PHE A 569 14.36 16.56 -5.06
N PHE A 570 15.51 15.97 -4.71
CA PHE A 570 15.61 15.13 -3.52
C PHE A 570 15.28 15.94 -2.25
N PRO A 571 14.74 15.34 -1.17
CA PRO A 571 14.41 16.05 0.07
C PRO A 571 15.60 16.83 0.66
N GLY A 572 15.47 18.17 0.76
CA GLY A 572 16.59 19.05 1.17
C GLY A 572 17.50 19.50 0.00
N GLY A 573 17.14 19.15 -1.23
CA GLY A 573 17.81 19.52 -2.47
C GLY A 573 19.08 18.71 -2.78
N LEU A 574 19.29 17.58 -2.11
CA LEU A 574 20.46 16.72 -2.29
C LEU A 574 20.16 15.26 -1.88
N GLY A 575 20.41 14.32 -2.79
CA GLY A 575 20.62 12.90 -2.49
C GLY A 575 22.12 12.57 -2.56
N GLU A 576 22.61 11.71 -1.67
CA GLU A 576 24.03 11.36 -1.54
C GLU A 576 24.26 9.84 -1.48
N PHE A 577 25.29 9.33 -2.16
CA PHE A 577 25.80 7.97 -1.99
C PHE A 577 27.33 7.91 -1.85
N PRO A 578 27.90 7.51 -0.69
CA PRO A 578 29.35 7.48 -0.48
C PRO A 578 30.01 6.15 -0.91
N ALA A 579 30.80 6.20 -1.98
CA ALA A 579 31.73 5.16 -2.42
C ALA A 579 33.13 5.40 -1.82
N LEU A 580 33.45 4.70 -0.73
CA LEU A 580 34.69 4.89 0.03
C LEU A 580 35.93 4.33 -0.68
N GLN A 581 37.08 4.98 -0.45
CA GLN A 581 38.39 4.63 -1.00
C GLN A 581 38.72 3.15 -0.81
N ASN A 582 39.07 2.47 -1.90
CA ASN A 582 39.45 1.04 -1.97
C ASN A 582 38.46 0.08 -1.25
N GLN A 583 37.18 0.46 -1.18
CA GLN A 583 36.13 -0.25 -0.43
C GLN A 583 34.82 -0.41 -1.20
N PHE A 584 34.70 0.16 -2.40
CA PHE A 584 33.47 0.15 -3.19
C PHE A 584 33.57 -0.58 -4.53
N LEU A 585 34.64 -0.38 -5.30
CA LEU A 585 34.80 -1.09 -6.56
C LEU A 585 35.10 -2.57 -6.30
N VAL A 586 34.50 -3.42 -7.13
CA VAL A 586 34.58 -4.87 -6.99
C VAL A 586 34.86 -5.57 -8.32
N PHE A 587 34.95 -4.84 -9.44
CA PHE A 587 35.52 -5.35 -10.70
C PHE A 587 37.05 -5.26 -10.69
N GLU A 588 37.59 -4.21 -10.06
CA GLU A 588 39.01 -3.93 -9.82
C GLU A 588 39.17 -2.97 -8.61
N ASP A 589 40.40 -2.67 -8.19
CA ASP A 589 40.65 -1.89 -6.95
C ASP A 589 40.21 -0.41 -7.06
N GLY A 590 39.68 0.14 -5.97
CA GLY A 590 39.32 1.55 -5.81
C GLY A 590 37.93 1.83 -5.21
N PRO A 591 37.40 3.06 -5.39
CA PRO A 591 38.04 4.22 -6.04
C PRO A 591 39.32 4.66 -5.34
N SER A 592 40.22 5.34 -6.05
CA SER A 592 41.53 5.75 -5.52
C SER A 592 41.48 6.87 -4.47
N VAL A 593 40.33 7.54 -4.36
CA VAL A 593 39.94 8.48 -3.29
C VAL A 593 38.49 8.19 -2.86
N ASP A 594 38.01 8.77 -1.76
CA ASP A 594 36.59 8.75 -1.44
C ASP A 594 35.80 9.55 -2.52
N VAL A 595 34.71 8.97 -3.02
CA VAL A 595 33.79 9.59 -3.99
C VAL A 595 32.38 9.53 -3.42
N THR A 596 31.67 10.66 -3.36
CA THR A 596 30.22 10.67 -3.12
C THR A 596 29.53 10.93 -4.45
N LEU A 597 28.54 10.13 -4.84
CA LEU A 597 27.62 10.51 -5.91
C LEU A 597 26.59 11.47 -5.31
N GLU A 598 26.38 12.62 -5.94
CA GLU A 598 25.54 13.70 -5.44
C GLU A 598 24.51 14.11 -6.51
N TRP A 599 23.22 14.08 -6.16
CA TRP A 599 22.12 14.40 -7.08
C TRP A 599 21.22 15.49 -6.52
N ALA A 600 20.94 16.55 -7.29
CA ALA A 600 19.96 17.55 -6.89
C ALA A 600 18.53 17.06 -7.14
N ARG A 601 18.29 16.49 -8.34
CA ARG A 601 16.99 16.01 -8.80
C ARG A 601 16.98 14.51 -9.07
N TYR A 602 15.80 13.89 -9.01
CA TYR A 602 15.62 12.49 -9.41
C TYR A 602 16.06 12.24 -10.86
N TYR A 603 15.91 13.24 -11.73
CA TYR A 603 16.37 13.19 -13.12
C TYR A 603 17.90 13.12 -13.26
N ASP A 604 18.68 13.71 -12.35
CA ASP A 604 20.14 13.64 -12.39
C ASP A 604 20.60 12.20 -12.14
N ALA A 605 20.02 11.54 -11.12
CA ALA A 605 20.23 10.12 -10.83
C ALA A 605 19.79 9.21 -12.00
N SER A 606 18.67 9.52 -12.66
CA SER A 606 18.21 8.80 -13.86
C SER A 606 19.17 8.91 -15.05
N ASP A 607 19.75 10.10 -15.29
CA ASP A 607 20.73 10.30 -16.35
C ASP A 607 22.08 9.68 -16.02
N GLU A 608 22.49 9.70 -14.75
CA GLU A 608 23.68 8.97 -14.29
C GLU A 608 23.53 7.45 -14.44
N CYS A 609 22.38 6.89 -14.05
CA CYS A 609 22.06 5.48 -14.29
C CYS A 609 22.15 5.13 -15.77
N SER A 610 21.63 5.99 -16.62
CA SER A 610 21.68 5.86 -18.07
C SER A 610 23.12 5.86 -18.61
N LEU A 611 23.91 6.88 -18.24
CA LEU A 611 25.30 7.05 -18.70
C LEU A 611 26.25 5.95 -18.21
N SER A 612 26.00 5.40 -17.02
CA SER A 612 26.76 4.28 -16.46
C SER A 612 26.83 3.05 -17.37
N ARG A 613 25.90 2.91 -18.33
CA ARG A 613 25.81 1.75 -19.23
C ARG A 613 26.71 1.90 -20.46
N ILE A 614 27.05 3.14 -20.80
CA ILE A 614 28.04 3.48 -21.84
C ILE A 614 29.45 3.35 -21.25
N TYR A 615 29.71 3.93 -20.07
CA TYR A 615 30.98 3.74 -19.34
C TYR A 615 31.24 2.27 -18.98
N GLY A 616 30.21 1.56 -18.49
CA GLY A 616 30.25 0.12 -18.24
C GLY A 616 30.38 -0.74 -19.51
N GLY A 617 30.33 -0.15 -20.70
CA GLY A 617 30.58 -0.82 -22.00
C GLY A 617 29.46 -1.70 -22.55
N ILE A 618 28.26 -1.70 -21.95
CA ILE A 618 27.20 -2.69 -22.24
C ILE A 618 26.06 -2.16 -23.11
N HIS A 619 25.91 -0.84 -23.26
CA HIS A 619 24.94 -0.19 -24.14
C HIS A 619 25.59 1.01 -24.88
N PRO A 620 25.33 1.22 -26.18
CA PRO A 620 25.67 2.45 -26.89
C PRO A 620 24.61 3.56 -26.65
N PRO A 621 24.88 4.82 -27.05
CA PRO A 621 23.89 5.90 -27.02
C PRO A 621 22.57 5.58 -27.73
N ALA A 622 22.61 4.77 -28.80
CA ALA A 622 21.42 4.33 -29.53
C ALA A 622 20.46 3.48 -28.68
N ASP A 623 20.97 2.69 -27.72
CA ASP A 623 20.11 1.96 -26.78
C ASP A 623 19.63 2.89 -25.66
N ASP A 624 20.46 3.82 -25.21
CA ASP A 624 20.18 4.67 -24.07
C ASP A 624 19.02 5.66 -24.32
N ILE A 625 19.19 6.52 -25.33
CA ILE A 625 18.33 7.71 -25.50
C ILE A 625 16.85 7.37 -25.73
N PRO A 626 16.46 6.40 -26.57
CA PRO A 626 15.06 5.98 -26.69
C PRO A 626 14.50 5.44 -25.37
N GLY A 627 15.30 4.69 -24.61
CA GLY A 627 14.89 4.17 -23.30
C GLY A 627 14.54 5.29 -22.31
N ARG A 628 15.29 6.41 -22.32
CA ARG A 628 14.92 7.59 -21.51
C ARG A 628 13.58 8.19 -21.95
N PHE A 629 13.33 8.32 -23.26
CA PHE A 629 12.06 8.84 -23.77
C PHE A 629 10.86 7.95 -23.42
N THR A 630 10.96 6.63 -23.66
CA THR A 630 9.90 5.68 -23.28
C THR A 630 9.63 5.69 -21.77
N GLY A 631 10.67 5.72 -20.94
CA GLY A 631 10.52 5.84 -19.48
C GLY A 631 9.78 7.13 -19.08
N ALA A 632 10.08 8.25 -19.74
CA ALA A 632 9.43 9.53 -19.46
C ALA A 632 7.93 9.55 -19.85
N ALA A 633 7.50 8.74 -20.82
CA ALA A 633 6.11 8.63 -21.26
C ALA A 633 5.25 7.76 -20.32
N ILE A 634 5.77 6.61 -19.90
CA ILE A 634 5.02 5.61 -19.08
C ILE A 634 4.58 6.16 -17.71
N ALA A 635 5.40 7.01 -17.10
CA ALA A 635 5.21 7.44 -15.71
C ALA A 635 3.98 8.35 -15.48
N PRO A 636 3.68 9.37 -16.32
CA PRO A 636 2.41 10.08 -16.29
C PRO A 636 1.18 9.17 -16.35
N ASP A 637 1.15 8.19 -17.25
CA ASP A 637 -0.02 7.33 -17.45
C ASP A 637 -0.19 6.35 -16.28
N SER A 638 0.92 5.80 -15.79
CA SER A 638 0.95 5.02 -14.54
C SER A 638 0.49 5.84 -13.33
N PHE A 639 0.88 7.11 -13.24
CA PHE A 639 0.44 7.98 -12.14
C PHE A 639 -1.06 8.28 -12.25
N ALA A 640 -1.55 8.60 -13.44
CA ALA A 640 -2.97 8.83 -13.70
C ALA A 640 -3.82 7.60 -13.37
N LYS A 641 -3.42 6.40 -13.81
CA LYS A 641 -4.16 5.17 -13.47
C LYS A 641 -4.02 4.79 -11.99
N ALA A 642 -2.93 5.15 -11.32
CA ALA A 642 -2.84 5.01 -9.86
C ALA A 642 -3.75 6.00 -9.10
N LEU A 643 -3.89 7.24 -9.59
CA LEU A 643 -4.78 8.24 -8.99
C LEU A 643 -6.24 7.78 -8.97
N THR A 644 -6.74 7.17 -10.06
CA THR A 644 -8.13 6.67 -10.07
C THR A 644 -8.37 5.59 -9.01
N TYR A 645 -7.37 4.75 -8.70
CA TYR A 645 -7.49 3.82 -7.58
C TYR A 645 -7.47 4.56 -6.23
N PHE A 646 -6.77 5.68 -6.10
CA PHE A 646 -6.67 6.43 -4.85
C PHE A 646 -7.89 7.31 -4.53
N ASP A 647 -8.71 7.64 -5.53
CA ASP A 647 -9.91 8.48 -5.39
C ASP A 647 -11.24 7.75 -5.61
N GLY A 648 -11.22 6.46 -5.97
CA GLY A 648 -12.41 5.60 -6.10
C GLY A 648 -13.06 5.63 -7.49
N SER A 649 -12.34 6.11 -8.51
CA SER A 649 -12.83 6.22 -9.90
C SER A 649 -12.22 5.20 -10.87
N ALA A 650 -11.66 4.09 -10.38
CA ALA A 650 -10.94 3.12 -11.20
C ALA A 650 -11.78 1.92 -11.65
N ASN A 651 -12.79 1.59 -10.85
CA ASN A 651 -13.74 0.50 -11.05
C ASN A 651 -15.13 1.09 -11.37
N CYS A 652 -15.92 0.35 -12.13
CA CYS A 652 -17.36 0.59 -12.21
C CYS A 652 -18.07 -0.49 -11.39
N TYR A 653 -19.23 -0.14 -10.85
CA TYR A 653 -20.00 -0.93 -9.89
C TYR A 653 -21.39 -1.26 -10.43
N GLU A 654 -21.94 -2.42 -10.05
CA GLU A 654 -23.28 -2.85 -10.47
C GLU A 654 -24.33 -1.89 -9.85
N ASP A 655 -25.11 -1.23 -10.72
CA ASP A 655 -26.23 -0.34 -10.39
C ASP A 655 -27.49 -0.91 -11.08
N LEU A 656 -28.27 -1.72 -10.37
CA LEU A 656 -29.34 -2.52 -10.97
C LEU A 656 -30.66 -1.75 -11.20
N ASP A 657 -30.83 -0.57 -10.59
CA ASP A 657 -32.06 0.22 -10.71
C ASP A 657 -31.90 1.60 -11.36
N GLY A 658 -30.68 2.15 -11.38
CA GLY A 658 -30.27 3.30 -12.17
C GLY A 658 -30.37 4.66 -11.47
N ASP A 659 -30.19 4.72 -10.15
CA ASP A 659 -30.17 5.99 -9.42
C ASP A 659 -28.80 6.70 -9.43
N GLY A 660 -27.72 5.95 -9.68
CA GLY A 660 -26.34 6.44 -9.75
C GLY A 660 -25.44 6.01 -8.59
N HIS A 661 -25.96 5.36 -7.55
CA HIS A 661 -25.18 4.58 -6.59
C HIS A 661 -25.14 3.11 -7.03
N GLY A 662 -24.15 2.35 -6.57
CA GLY A 662 -23.97 0.95 -6.94
C GLY A 662 -23.56 0.09 -5.76
N SER A 663 -23.72 -1.23 -5.89
CA SER A 663 -23.27 -2.18 -4.88
C SER A 663 -21.78 -2.48 -4.97
N THR A 664 -21.24 -3.19 -3.97
CA THR A 664 -19.82 -3.62 -3.95
C THR A 664 -19.39 -4.59 -5.09
N VAL A 665 -20.27 -4.93 -6.02
CA VAL A 665 -19.98 -5.79 -7.18
C VAL A 665 -19.31 -4.98 -8.29
N VAL A 666 -18.00 -5.21 -8.52
CA VAL A 666 -17.27 -4.58 -9.63
C VAL A 666 -17.71 -5.20 -10.98
N VAL A 667 -18.10 -4.34 -11.92
CA VAL A 667 -18.50 -4.69 -13.30
C VAL A 667 -17.50 -4.16 -14.33
N SER A 668 -17.53 -4.73 -15.54
CA SER A 668 -16.63 -4.35 -16.63
C SER A 668 -17.32 -3.41 -17.63
N SER A 669 -17.08 -2.11 -17.50
CA SER A 669 -17.49 -1.11 -18.49
C SER A 669 -16.74 -1.29 -19.82
N GLU A 670 -17.42 -1.12 -20.95
CA GLU A 670 -16.86 -1.34 -22.30
C GLU A 670 -16.16 -0.09 -22.88
N ASP A 671 -16.54 1.11 -22.45
CA ASP A 671 -15.90 2.39 -22.76
C ASP A 671 -15.18 3.04 -21.56
N GLY A 672 -15.55 2.67 -20.33
CA GLY A 672 -14.75 2.94 -19.14
C GLY A 672 -14.96 4.30 -18.48
N ASP A 673 -16.11 4.94 -18.71
CA ASP A 673 -16.52 6.16 -17.98
C ASP A 673 -17.55 5.91 -16.85
N CYS A 674 -17.96 4.65 -16.67
CA CYS A 674 -18.98 4.20 -15.71
C CYS A 674 -20.34 4.92 -15.86
N GLY A 675 -20.65 5.48 -17.03
CA GLY A 675 -21.96 6.05 -17.38
C GLY A 675 -22.89 5.07 -18.12
N GLY A 676 -22.55 3.78 -18.15
CA GLY A 676 -23.34 2.73 -18.78
C GLY A 676 -24.64 2.42 -18.03
N THR A 677 -25.63 1.86 -18.73
CA THR A 677 -26.85 1.38 -18.05
C THR A 677 -26.55 0.09 -17.29
N GLY A 678 -26.54 0.14 -15.95
CA GLY A 678 -26.06 -0.94 -15.10
C GLY A 678 -24.73 -0.64 -14.41
N GLU A 679 -24.20 0.58 -14.53
CA GLU A 679 -22.88 0.99 -14.06
C GLU A 679 -22.96 2.27 -13.22
N SER A 680 -22.40 2.24 -12.01
CA SER A 680 -22.09 3.41 -11.19
C SER A 680 -20.58 3.58 -11.00
N ASN A 681 -20.15 4.80 -10.69
CA ASN A 681 -18.80 5.11 -10.20
C ASN A 681 -18.70 5.16 -8.66
N SER A 682 -19.71 4.65 -7.96
CA SER A 682 -19.75 4.51 -6.50
C SER A 682 -20.21 3.11 -6.09
N TYR A 683 -19.83 2.68 -4.88
CA TYR A 683 -20.10 1.32 -4.35
C TYR A 683 -20.80 1.35 -2.98
N ASP A 684 -21.35 2.51 -2.63
CA ASP A 684 -21.80 2.88 -1.30
C ASP A 684 -23.29 2.56 -1.04
N ASP A 685 -23.99 2.00 -2.03
CA ASP A 685 -25.38 1.58 -1.92
C ASP A 685 -25.58 0.41 -0.94
N CYS A 686 -26.53 0.56 -0.02
CA CYS A 686 -26.94 -0.46 0.94
C CYS A 686 -28.11 -1.36 0.45
N ASN A 687 -28.84 -0.98 -0.62
CA ASN A 687 -29.91 -1.74 -1.26
C ASN A 687 -30.16 -1.40 -2.75
N ASP A 688 -29.15 -1.68 -3.59
CA ASP A 688 -29.05 -1.74 -5.09
C ASP A 688 -30.25 -2.40 -5.85
N GLY A 689 -31.33 -2.79 -5.18
CA GLY A 689 -32.61 -3.14 -5.81
C GLY A 689 -33.70 -2.08 -5.66
N SER A 690 -33.38 -0.87 -5.22
CA SER A 690 -34.33 0.14 -4.74
C SER A 690 -33.75 1.58 -4.66
N GLY A 691 -33.74 2.31 -5.78
CA GLY A 691 -33.30 3.70 -5.97
C GLY A 691 -34.05 4.82 -5.23
N THR A 692 -34.28 4.57 -3.94
CA THR A 692 -34.72 5.47 -2.87
C THR A 692 -34.00 5.14 -1.55
N VAL A 693 -32.99 4.26 -1.59
CA VAL A 693 -32.20 3.76 -0.45
C VAL A 693 -30.74 3.79 -0.89
N TYR A 694 -30.07 4.92 -0.65
CA TYR A 694 -28.71 5.22 -1.11
C TYR A 694 -28.09 6.32 -0.22
N PRO A 695 -26.75 6.43 -0.13
CA PRO A 695 -26.11 7.42 0.74
C PRO A 695 -26.55 8.87 0.52
N GLY A 696 -27.18 9.44 1.54
CA GLY A 696 -27.76 10.79 1.48
C GLY A 696 -29.12 10.90 0.80
N ALA A 697 -29.87 9.78 0.69
CA ALA A 697 -31.30 9.80 0.39
C ALA A 697 -32.12 10.56 1.46
N ALA A 698 -33.44 10.64 1.25
CA ALA A 698 -34.34 11.32 2.18
C ALA A 698 -35.04 10.32 3.10
N GLU A 699 -34.59 10.28 4.36
CA GLU A 699 -35.13 9.44 5.44
C GLU A 699 -36.66 9.53 5.59
N VAL A 700 -37.30 8.37 5.76
CA VAL A 700 -38.74 8.15 5.95
C VAL A 700 -38.99 7.62 7.36
N ALA A 701 -38.58 8.45 8.31
CA ALA A 701 -38.49 8.17 9.74
C ALA A 701 -39.51 7.17 10.32
N GLY A 702 -39.01 6.02 10.79
CA GLY A 702 -39.75 4.99 11.51
C GLY A 702 -40.46 3.96 10.64
N ASP A 703 -40.07 3.80 9.37
CA ASP A 703 -40.62 2.77 8.48
C ASP A 703 -39.87 1.42 8.53
N GLY A 704 -38.72 1.37 9.21
CA GLY A 704 -37.87 0.20 9.39
C GLY A 704 -36.79 0.02 8.32
N ILE A 705 -36.53 1.04 7.49
CA ILE A 705 -35.50 1.05 6.45
C ILE A 705 -34.59 2.26 6.70
N ASP A 706 -33.29 1.99 6.85
CA ASP A 706 -32.21 2.98 6.76
C ASP A 706 -32.09 3.39 5.27
N GLN A 707 -32.62 4.56 4.89
CA GLN A 707 -32.62 5.00 3.49
C GLN A 707 -31.36 5.75 3.11
N ASP A 708 -30.81 6.58 4.00
CA ASP A 708 -29.57 7.33 3.72
C ASP A 708 -28.27 6.54 4.01
N CYS A 709 -28.42 5.25 4.33
CA CYS A 709 -27.37 4.27 4.62
C CYS A 709 -26.42 4.68 5.77
N ASN A 710 -26.87 5.52 6.73
CA ASN A 710 -26.07 5.90 7.89
C ASN A 710 -25.84 4.75 8.90
N GLY A 711 -26.69 3.72 8.86
CA GLY A 711 -26.74 2.60 9.79
C GLY A 711 -27.97 2.57 10.71
N SER A 712 -28.88 3.55 10.60
CA SER A 712 -30.01 3.76 11.51
C SER A 712 -31.20 4.41 10.78
N ASP A 713 -32.39 3.81 10.88
CA ASP A 713 -33.67 4.44 10.47
C ASP A 713 -34.01 5.54 11.48
N THR A 714 -34.18 6.78 11.01
CA THR A 714 -34.49 7.95 11.84
C THR A 714 -35.74 7.72 12.70
N ALA A 715 -35.65 7.80 14.03
CA ALA A 715 -36.81 7.57 14.89
C ALA A 715 -37.71 8.82 15.02
N VAL A 716 -39.03 8.61 15.09
CA VAL A 716 -40.01 9.65 15.46
C VAL A 716 -40.29 9.55 16.96
N CYS A 717 -39.61 10.38 17.73
CA CYS A 717 -39.70 10.39 19.20
C CYS A 717 -40.57 11.54 19.69
N PHE A 718 -40.88 11.53 20.98
CA PHE A 718 -41.60 12.59 21.68
C PHE A 718 -40.62 13.49 22.42
N VAL A 719 -40.98 14.77 22.56
CA VAL A 719 -40.23 15.73 23.38
C VAL A 719 -40.42 15.37 24.85
N ASP A 720 -39.32 15.17 25.56
CA ASP A 720 -39.24 15.00 27.01
C ASP A 720 -38.29 16.11 27.52
N ALA A 721 -38.85 17.25 27.96
CA ALA A 721 -38.08 18.47 28.20
C ALA A 721 -37.54 18.62 29.63
N ASP A 722 -37.73 17.61 30.49
CA ASP A 722 -37.19 17.56 31.85
C ASP A 722 -36.43 16.25 32.21
N ASP A 723 -36.31 15.33 31.26
CA ASP A 723 -35.50 14.10 31.27
C ASP A 723 -35.99 13.02 32.25
N ASP A 724 -37.30 12.80 32.35
CA ASP A 724 -37.91 11.82 33.28
C ASP A 724 -38.23 10.45 32.65
N GLY A 725 -38.38 10.41 31.32
CA GLY A 725 -38.68 9.23 30.52
C GLY A 725 -40.06 9.23 29.87
N PHE A 726 -40.94 10.19 30.15
CA PHE A 726 -42.24 10.37 29.48
C PHE A 726 -42.27 11.69 28.69
N GLY A 727 -42.60 11.62 27.40
CA GLY A 727 -42.70 12.82 26.57
C GLY A 727 -44.11 13.35 26.40
N SER A 728 -44.23 14.58 25.89
CA SER A 728 -45.51 15.16 25.48
C SER A 728 -45.95 14.72 24.09
N THR A 729 -47.16 15.13 23.69
CA THR A 729 -47.66 14.93 22.32
C THR A 729 -46.90 15.68 21.21
N ALA A 730 -45.84 16.45 21.55
CA ALA A 730 -44.95 17.07 20.56
C ALA A 730 -43.88 16.07 20.09
N THR A 731 -43.67 15.96 18.79
CA THR A 731 -42.71 15.01 18.19
C THR A 731 -41.45 15.68 17.68
N LEU A 732 -40.32 15.01 17.84
CA LEU A 732 -39.02 15.32 17.25
C LEU A 732 -38.55 14.17 16.33
N LEU A 733 -37.37 14.33 15.70
CA LEU A 733 -36.72 13.30 14.89
C LEU A 733 -35.34 13.01 15.49
N ALA A 734 -35.12 11.77 15.92
CA ALA A 734 -33.85 11.30 16.49
C ALA A 734 -33.04 10.59 15.40
N GLY A 735 -31.87 11.14 15.08
CA GLY A 735 -31.06 10.78 13.91
C GLY A 735 -30.18 9.54 14.08
N ASP A 736 -30.22 8.87 15.22
CA ASP A 736 -29.53 7.62 15.53
C ASP A 736 -30.48 6.43 15.74
N GLY A 737 -31.79 6.66 15.59
CA GLY A 737 -32.80 5.60 15.45
C GLY A 737 -33.31 4.96 16.74
N ASP A 738 -33.03 5.54 17.91
CA ASP A 738 -33.81 5.28 19.12
C ASP A 738 -34.32 6.56 19.78
N CYS A 739 -34.94 6.44 20.96
CA CYS A 739 -35.53 7.56 21.71
C CYS A 739 -35.04 7.49 23.16
N THR A 740 -33.71 7.49 23.35
CA THR A 740 -33.08 7.38 24.68
C THR A 740 -32.07 8.49 24.97
N ASP A 741 -31.90 9.46 24.06
CA ASP A 741 -31.03 10.61 24.28
C ASP A 741 -31.74 11.73 25.08
N THR A 742 -30.95 12.67 25.61
CA THR A 742 -31.45 13.75 26.50
C THR A 742 -32.37 14.71 25.74
N GLY A 743 -33.63 14.85 26.18
CA GLY A 743 -34.68 15.58 25.45
C GLY A 743 -35.75 14.70 24.78
N GLU A 744 -35.64 13.38 24.84
CA GLU A 744 -36.39 12.45 23.97
C GLU A 744 -37.03 11.26 24.71
N SER A 745 -38.28 10.91 24.36
CA SER A 745 -38.95 9.71 24.86
C SER A 745 -39.69 8.92 23.77
N SER A 746 -39.87 7.62 24.02
CA SER A 746 -40.73 6.73 23.22
C SER A 746 -42.20 6.69 23.66
N ASP A 747 -42.54 7.29 24.80
CA ASP A 747 -43.90 7.41 25.33
C ASP A 747 -44.38 8.88 25.24
N ASN A 748 -45.69 9.09 25.09
CA ASN A 748 -46.29 10.40 24.81
C ASN A 748 -47.40 10.80 25.79
N THR A 749 -47.36 10.20 26.98
CA THR A 749 -48.43 10.21 27.98
C THR A 749 -48.21 11.20 29.12
N ASP A 750 -47.16 12.01 29.06
CA ASP A 750 -46.92 13.10 30.00
C ASP A 750 -47.97 14.22 29.86
N CYS A 751 -48.42 14.73 31.01
CA CYS A 751 -49.37 15.81 31.15
C CYS A 751 -48.72 17.18 31.46
N ASN A 752 -47.44 17.25 31.86
CA ASN A 752 -46.70 18.49 32.12
C ASN A 752 -45.17 18.38 31.94
N ASP A 753 -44.75 18.26 30.66
CA ASP A 753 -43.41 18.25 30.00
C ASP A 753 -42.49 19.45 30.33
N ASN A 754 -42.44 19.85 31.60
CA ASN A 754 -41.59 20.87 32.23
C ASN A 754 -41.39 20.60 33.76
N ASP A 755 -41.88 19.49 34.31
CA ASP A 755 -41.83 19.10 35.73
C ASP A 755 -41.85 17.58 35.92
N ALA A 756 -40.67 16.96 36.00
CA ALA A 756 -40.31 15.54 36.23
C ALA A 756 -40.89 14.86 37.51
N ALA A 757 -41.99 15.39 38.03
CA ALA A 757 -42.84 14.82 39.06
C ALA A 757 -44.30 14.64 38.58
N SER A 758 -44.61 15.00 37.33
CA SER A 758 -45.98 15.08 36.77
C SER A 758 -46.21 14.09 35.62
N HIS A 759 -45.77 12.84 35.80
CA HIS A 759 -45.77 11.79 34.79
C HIS A 759 -46.75 10.63 35.10
N PRO A 760 -47.12 9.79 34.13
CA PRO A 760 -47.95 8.60 34.33
C PRO A 760 -47.54 7.75 35.55
N GLY A 761 -48.44 7.66 36.54
CA GLY A 761 -48.23 6.90 37.77
C GLY A 761 -47.24 7.51 38.77
N ALA A 762 -46.94 8.81 38.68
CA ALA A 762 -46.22 9.56 39.71
C ALA A 762 -46.98 9.57 41.08
N PRO A 763 -46.31 9.88 42.21
CA PRO A 763 -46.97 9.99 43.51
C PRO A 763 -47.66 11.34 43.72
N GLU A 764 -48.96 11.30 44.01
CA GLU A 764 -49.83 12.47 44.17
C GLU A 764 -49.55 13.36 45.40
N THR A 765 -49.70 14.68 45.24
CA THR A 765 -49.51 15.74 46.24
C THR A 765 -50.85 16.34 46.67
N ILE A 766 -51.65 15.47 47.28
CA ILE A 766 -53.03 15.61 47.75
C ILE A 766 -53.52 17.05 48.04
N ASN A 767 -54.47 17.54 47.22
CA ASN A 767 -55.10 18.88 47.22
C ASN A 767 -54.20 20.07 46.80
N ASP A 768 -53.16 19.89 45.99
CA ASP A 768 -52.37 21.04 45.50
C ASP A 768 -52.87 21.63 44.17
N GLY A 769 -53.82 20.96 43.51
CA GLY A 769 -54.45 21.41 42.26
C GLY A 769 -53.72 20.95 40.99
N VAL A 770 -52.78 20.02 41.09
CA VAL A 770 -52.05 19.43 39.95
C VAL A 770 -52.29 17.92 39.94
N ASP A 771 -52.77 17.39 38.81
CA ASP A 771 -52.75 15.96 38.50
C ASP A 771 -51.30 15.58 38.19
N GLN A 772 -50.62 14.91 39.13
CA GLN A 772 -49.23 14.47 38.94
C GLN A 772 -49.18 13.12 38.21
N ASN A 773 -50.12 12.23 38.48
CA ASN A 773 -50.09 10.86 37.95
C ASN A 773 -50.67 10.72 36.52
N CYS A 774 -51.10 11.83 35.92
CA CYS A 774 -51.73 11.98 34.60
C CYS A 774 -53.00 11.14 34.39
N ASN A 775 -53.83 10.97 35.44
CA ASN A 775 -55.09 10.22 35.33
C ASN A 775 -56.31 11.09 34.93
N GLY A 776 -56.17 12.41 34.99
CA GLY A 776 -57.21 13.42 34.77
C GLY A 776 -57.66 14.19 36.03
N PHE A 777 -57.13 13.87 37.21
CA PHE A 777 -57.64 14.32 38.52
C PHE A 777 -56.50 14.58 39.54
N ASP A 778 -56.60 15.65 40.33
CA ASP A 778 -55.79 15.88 41.56
C ASP A 778 -56.45 15.10 42.71
N THR A 779 -55.69 14.23 43.38
CA THR A 779 -56.20 13.40 44.48
C THR A 779 -56.63 14.26 45.67
N VAL A 780 -57.92 14.34 45.95
CA VAL A 780 -58.44 15.16 47.06
C VAL A 780 -58.52 14.38 48.38
N SER A 781 -58.47 15.10 49.51
CA SER A 781 -58.71 14.50 50.83
C SER A 781 -60.14 14.75 51.29
N CYS A 782 -60.92 13.68 51.29
CA CYS A 782 -62.30 13.65 51.75
C CYS A 782 -62.39 13.07 53.17
N PHE A 783 -63.60 13.02 53.72
CA PHE A 783 -63.93 12.39 55.01
C PHE A 783 -64.77 11.14 54.80
N ALA A 784 -64.59 10.13 55.65
CA ALA A 784 -65.38 8.90 55.57
C ALA A 784 -66.84 9.14 56.01
N ASP A 785 -67.78 8.70 55.18
CA ASP A 785 -69.23 8.69 55.39
C ASP A 785 -69.71 7.23 55.21
N ASN A 786 -69.76 6.47 56.31
CA ASN A 786 -69.99 5.02 56.27
C ASN A 786 -71.47 4.62 56.14
N ASP A 787 -72.41 5.56 56.30
CA ASP A 787 -73.85 5.30 56.23
C ASP A 787 -74.61 6.03 55.11
N GLY A 788 -74.00 7.07 54.53
CA GLY A 788 -74.38 7.71 53.28
C GLY A 788 -75.32 8.91 53.41
N ASP A 789 -75.19 9.73 54.46
CA ASP A 789 -76.01 10.93 54.63
C ASP A 789 -75.43 12.22 54.00
N GLY A 790 -74.12 12.23 53.72
CA GLY A 790 -73.39 13.34 53.10
C GLY A 790 -72.54 14.19 54.07
N VAL A 791 -72.46 13.83 55.35
CA VAL A 791 -71.48 14.34 56.32
C VAL A 791 -70.58 13.18 56.77
N GLY A 792 -69.28 13.43 56.94
CA GLY A 792 -68.33 12.39 57.33
C GLY A 792 -67.63 12.68 58.65
N SER A 793 -66.91 11.68 59.16
CA SER A 793 -66.15 11.76 60.41
C SER A 793 -64.77 12.41 60.28
N LEU A 794 -64.11 12.61 61.41
CA LEU A 794 -62.73 13.11 61.50
C LEU A 794 -61.65 12.17 60.92
N PHE A 795 -62.03 11.08 60.25
CA PHE A 795 -61.09 10.18 59.57
C PHE A 795 -60.98 10.55 58.08
N PRO A 796 -59.83 11.08 57.63
CA PRO A 796 -59.63 11.39 56.23
C PRO A 796 -59.44 10.12 55.39
N LEU A 797 -59.99 10.14 54.19
CA LEU A 797 -59.65 9.26 53.08
C LEU A 797 -59.11 10.11 51.91
N PHE A 798 -58.62 9.43 50.87
CA PHE A 798 -58.13 10.05 49.65
C PHE A 798 -58.95 9.51 48.48
N ALA A 799 -59.49 10.41 47.67
CA ALA A 799 -60.30 10.09 46.50
C ALA A 799 -59.48 10.35 45.23
N ASP A 800 -59.16 9.26 44.53
CA ASP A 800 -58.25 9.25 43.37
C ASP A 800 -58.89 9.88 42.09
N ASP A 801 -60.18 10.27 42.14
CA ASP A 801 -60.93 10.92 41.05
C ASP A 801 -61.29 12.40 41.31
N GLY A 802 -60.74 12.99 42.38
CA GLY A 802 -60.68 14.44 42.56
C GLY A 802 -61.97 15.16 42.98
N ASP A 803 -63.02 14.43 43.36
CA ASP A 803 -64.10 15.01 44.19
C ASP A 803 -64.45 14.11 45.40
N CYS A 804 -65.47 14.51 46.17
CA CYS A 804 -65.91 13.79 47.38
C CYS A 804 -67.41 13.54 47.29
N THR A 805 -67.86 12.93 46.19
CA THR A 805 -69.28 12.63 45.93
C THR A 805 -69.59 11.16 45.71
N ASP A 806 -68.58 10.27 45.75
CA ASP A 806 -68.77 8.83 45.59
C ASP A 806 -69.28 8.17 46.90
N PRO A 807 -70.02 7.03 46.86
CA PRO A 807 -70.68 6.48 48.05
C PRO A 807 -69.71 5.93 49.09
N GLY A 808 -69.51 6.69 50.16
CA GLY A 808 -68.51 6.44 51.20
C GLY A 808 -67.79 7.71 51.66
N GLU A 809 -68.02 8.84 50.99
CA GLU A 809 -67.19 10.05 51.08
C GLU A 809 -68.01 11.33 51.27
N ALA A 810 -67.46 12.26 52.06
CA ALA A 810 -68.07 13.55 52.34
C ALA A 810 -67.06 14.71 52.36
N THR A 811 -67.58 15.93 52.15
CA THR A 811 -66.80 17.18 52.10
C THR A 811 -66.62 17.89 53.45
N SER A 812 -67.28 17.42 54.52
CA SER A 812 -67.11 17.96 55.88
C SER A 812 -66.96 16.85 56.91
N ALA A 813 -66.23 17.17 57.98
CA ALA A 813 -65.77 16.24 59.03
C ALA A 813 -66.56 16.39 60.35
N ASP A 814 -67.80 16.86 60.27
CA ASP A 814 -68.59 17.37 61.39
C ASP A 814 -69.57 16.33 61.98
N ASP A 815 -69.58 15.11 61.46
CA ASP A 815 -70.43 14.01 61.94
C ASP A 815 -70.04 13.57 63.38
N CYS A 816 -71.04 13.22 64.18
CA CYS A 816 -70.89 12.74 65.55
C CYS A 816 -71.16 11.24 65.75
N ASP A 817 -71.77 10.51 64.80
CA ASP A 817 -71.89 9.05 64.82
C ASP A 817 -72.01 8.43 63.42
N ASP A 818 -70.87 8.41 62.70
CA ASP A 818 -70.52 7.77 61.40
C ASP A 818 -70.81 6.26 61.35
N SER A 819 -72.08 5.93 61.59
CA SER A 819 -72.68 4.60 61.62
C SER A 819 -74.23 4.59 61.70
N ASP A 820 -74.89 5.74 61.87
CA ASP A 820 -76.35 5.92 61.82
C ASP A 820 -76.74 7.25 61.11
N PRO A 821 -77.35 7.21 59.89
CA PRO A 821 -77.61 8.35 58.98
C PRO A 821 -78.75 9.27 59.46
N ALA A 822 -78.92 9.34 60.78
CA ALA A 822 -79.81 10.21 61.50
C ALA A 822 -79.06 11.18 62.42
N ASN A 823 -77.74 11.09 62.55
CA ASN A 823 -76.96 11.74 63.59
C ASN A 823 -75.92 12.75 63.05
N TYR A 824 -76.39 13.72 62.26
CA TYR A 824 -75.54 14.68 61.56
C TYR A 824 -75.92 16.16 61.82
N PRO A 825 -74.97 17.12 61.69
CA PRO A 825 -75.18 18.53 61.96
C PRO A 825 -76.42 19.15 61.28
N GLY A 826 -77.41 19.53 62.10
CA GLY A 826 -78.61 20.22 61.64
C GLY A 826 -79.75 19.32 61.13
N ASN A 827 -79.69 18.00 61.35
CA ASN A 827 -80.86 17.14 61.21
C ASN A 827 -81.99 17.50 62.21
N ALA A 828 -83.14 16.83 62.10
CA ALA A 828 -84.29 17.05 62.96
C ALA A 828 -84.39 16.01 64.10
N GLU A 829 -84.20 16.48 65.33
CA GLU A 829 -84.39 15.75 66.59
C GLU A 829 -85.63 14.84 66.62
N SER A 830 -85.38 13.56 66.81
CA SER A 830 -86.35 12.51 67.11
C SER A 830 -86.33 12.19 68.62
N CYS A 831 -87.27 11.35 69.09
CA CYS A 831 -87.31 10.90 70.49
C CYS A 831 -86.89 9.44 70.59
N ASP A 832 -85.61 9.18 70.33
CA ASP A 832 -84.97 7.85 70.42
C ASP A 832 -83.79 7.81 71.42
N GLY A 833 -83.35 8.97 71.92
CA GLY A 833 -82.25 9.12 72.87
C GLY A 833 -80.90 9.50 72.24
N GLN A 834 -80.85 9.77 70.93
CA GLN A 834 -79.63 10.15 70.20
C GLN A 834 -79.54 11.69 70.04
N ASP A 835 -78.36 12.20 69.70
CA ASP A 835 -78.10 13.63 69.44
C ASP A 835 -78.16 13.84 67.92
N ASN A 836 -79.36 13.76 67.35
CA ASN A 836 -79.55 13.65 65.91
C ASN A 836 -78.95 14.83 65.14
N ASN A 837 -78.81 15.99 65.79
CA ASN A 837 -78.32 17.22 65.18
C ASN A 837 -76.89 17.62 65.58
N CYS A 838 -76.17 16.76 66.32
CA CYS A 838 -74.80 16.93 66.81
C CYS A 838 -74.53 18.23 67.62
N ASN A 839 -75.50 18.72 68.42
CA ASN A 839 -75.29 19.94 69.22
C ASN A 839 -74.76 19.70 70.65
N GLY A 840 -74.67 18.44 71.06
CA GLY A 840 -74.29 17.99 72.41
C GLY A 840 -75.48 17.71 73.33
N GLN A 841 -76.70 17.57 72.80
CA GLN A 841 -77.94 17.38 73.56
C GLN A 841 -78.96 16.54 72.78
N SER A 842 -79.45 15.45 73.38
CA SER A 842 -80.44 14.54 72.81
C SER A 842 -81.89 14.82 73.24
N ASP A 843 -82.85 14.37 72.42
CA ASP A 843 -84.31 14.44 72.63
C ASP A 843 -84.84 15.89 72.86
N GLU A 844 -84.33 16.92 72.17
CA GLU A 844 -84.70 18.34 72.47
C GLU A 844 -86.16 18.73 72.14
N VAL A 845 -87.00 17.80 71.67
CA VAL A 845 -88.35 18.08 71.11
C VAL A 845 -89.52 17.92 72.11
N PRO A 846 -90.53 18.81 72.12
CA PRO A 846 -91.44 18.96 73.28
C PRO A 846 -92.56 17.91 73.46
N GLN A 847 -92.55 16.78 72.74
CA GLN A 847 -93.68 15.84 72.67
C GLN A 847 -93.59 14.65 73.65
N CYS A 848 -92.42 14.40 74.24
CA CYS A 848 -92.08 13.07 74.75
C CYS A 848 -92.27 12.94 76.27
N SER A 849 -93.41 12.36 76.68
CA SER A 849 -93.77 12.08 78.08
C SER A 849 -94.85 10.98 78.22
N PRO A 850 -94.90 10.22 79.34
CA PRO A 850 -95.41 8.83 79.31
C PRO A 850 -96.90 8.61 79.64
N LEU A 851 -97.42 7.46 79.19
CA LEU A 851 -98.81 6.99 79.30
C LEU A 851 -99.12 6.20 80.60
N PRO A 852 -100.43 6.06 80.96
CA PRO A 852 -100.94 4.92 81.72
C PRO A 852 -102.01 4.09 80.96
N PRO A 853 -102.27 2.80 81.31
CA PRO A 853 -102.76 1.80 80.36
C PRO A 853 -104.15 1.15 80.65
N VAL A 854 -104.74 0.48 79.65
CA VAL A 854 -105.87 -0.48 79.76
C VAL A 854 -105.64 -1.69 78.81
N VAL A 855 -106.31 -2.83 79.06
CA VAL A 855 -105.95 -4.21 78.63
C VAL A 855 -106.96 -4.84 77.60
N PRO A 856 -106.89 -6.10 77.11
CA PRO A 856 -106.99 -6.39 75.66
C PRO A 856 -108.15 -7.32 75.19
N THR A 857 -108.42 -7.38 73.87
CA THR A 857 -109.41 -8.32 73.25
C THR A 857 -109.07 -8.87 71.83
N VAL A 858 -108.44 -10.04 71.79
CA VAL A 858 -108.80 -11.27 71.01
C VAL A 858 -109.50 -11.18 69.61
N SER A 859 -108.75 -11.53 68.54
CA SER A 859 -109.15 -12.20 67.25
C SER A 859 -110.14 -11.50 66.27
N GLN A 860 -110.07 -11.61 64.94
CA GLN A 860 -110.09 -12.82 64.07
C GLN A 860 -109.59 -12.58 62.60
N TRP A 861 -109.54 -13.67 61.81
CA TRP A 861 -109.32 -13.86 60.34
C TRP A 861 -109.54 -12.66 59.37
N GLY A 862 -108.86 -12.52 58.21
CA GLY A 862 -107.85 -13.36 57.51
C GLY A 862 -108.18 -13.58 56.01
N LEU A 863 -107.19 -13.74 55.10
CA LEU A 863 -107.41 -14.20 53.70
C LEU A 863 -106.15 -14.77 52.98
N LEU A 864 -106.34 -15.33 51.78
CA LEU A 864 -105.43 -16.12 50.91
C LEU A 864 -105.59 -15.60 49.44
N VAL A 865 -104.73 -15.77 48.42
CA VAL A 865 -103.58 -16.67 48.16
C VAL A 865 -102.31 -15.86 47.71
N LEU A 866 -101.50 -16.05 46.64
CA LEU A 866 -101.45 -16.92 45.43
C LEU A 866 -99.98 -17.21 44.96
N LEU A 867 -99.83 -17.99 43.89
CA LEU A 867 -98.63 -18.56 43.23
C LEU A 867 -97.80 -17.52 42.40
N LEU A 868 -96.63 -17.77 41.75
CA LEU A 868 -95.79 -18.94 41.32
C LEU A 868 -94.26 -18.63 41.57
N LEU A 869 -93.30 -19.56 41.74
CA LEU A 869 -92.54 -20.38 40.72
C LEU A 869 -92.13 -19.60 39.44
N GLY A 870 -90.94 -19.66 38.83
CA GLY A 870 -89.69 -20.44 38.95
C GLY A 870 -88.70 -19.98 37.83
N LEU A 871 -87.60 -20.63 37.44
CA LEU A 871 -86.87 -21.81 37.95
C LEU A 871 -85.49 -21.96 37.23
N THR A 872 -84.37 -21.70 37.93
CA THR A 872 -83.01 -22.32 37.84
C THR A 872 -82.24 -22.56 36.50
N ALA A 873 -80.94 -22.17 36.52
CA ALA A 873 -79.75 -22.86 35.95
C ALA A 873 -79.63 -23.16 34.42
N GLY A 874 -78.43 -23.30 33.83
CA GLY A 874 -77.07 -23.03 34.33
C GLY A 874 -75.97 -23.85 33.63
N THR A 875 -74.71 -23.37 33.72
CA THR A 875 -73.43 -24.14 33.71
C THR A 875 -72.98 -25.01 32.51
N MET A 876 -71.70 -24.78 32.13
CA MET A 876 -70.60 -25.78 31.95
C MET A 876 -70.12 -26.30 30.56
N LEU A 877 -68.87 -25.91 30.25
CA LEU A 877 -67.68 -26.73 29.86
C LEU A 877 -67.29 -27.07 28.38
N PHE A 878 -66.01 -26.77 28.11
CA PHE A 878 -64.98 -27.46 27.29
C PHE A 878 -65.20 -27.82 25.79
N GLY A 879 -64.14 -27.61 24.98
CA GLY A 879 -63.68 -28.71 24.09
C GLY A 879 -63.07 -28.42 22.70
N VAL A 880 -61.88 -27.81 22.62
CA VAL A 880 -60.68 -28.28 21.85
C VAL A 880 -60.80 -28.80 20.37
N ALA A 881 -59.92 -28.23 19.52
CA ALA A 881 -59.26 -28.78 18.30
C ALA A 881 -59.86 -28.67 16.85
N ALA A 882 -59.10 -27.95 16.02
CA ALA A 882 -58.55 -28.29 14.68
C ALA A 882 -59.43 -28.73 13.47
N GLU A 883 -59.25 -28.08 12.31
CA GLU A 883 -58.57 -28.62 11.09
C GLU A 883 -58.70 -27.72 9.83
N ARG A 884 -57.58 -27.49 9.10
CA ARG A 884 -57.42 -27.20 7.62
C ARG A 884 -58.16 -25.98 6.99
N GLY A 885 -57.71 -25.34 5.89
CA GLY A 885 -56.46 -25.41 5.11
C GLY A 885 -56.64 -25.21 3.57
N ARG A 886 -55.64 -24.57 2.90
CA ARG A 886 -55.36 -24.42 1.43
C ARG A 886 -55.64 -23.07 0.73
N ALA A 887 -54.64 -22.67 -0.08
CA ALA A 887 -54.67 -21.86 -1.33
C ALA A 887 -55.09 -20.37 -1.21
N GLY A 888 -54.55 -19.42 -2.01
CA GLY A 888 -53.65 -19.49 -3.17
C GLY A 888 -54.39 -19.46 -4.53
N PRO A 889 -53.86 -18.85 -5.60
CA PRO A 889 -52.55 -18.21 -5.71
C PRO A 889 -52.46 -16.84 -5.01
#